data_AF-A0A653P0L7-F1
#
_entry.id   AF-A0A653P0L7-F1
#
_cell.length_a   1.000
_cell.length_b   1.000
_cell.length_c   1.000
_cell.angle_alpha   90.00
_cell.angle_beta   90.00
_cell.angle_gamma   90.00
#
_symmetry.space_group_name_H-M   'P 1'
#
loop_
_entity.id
_entity.type
_entity.pdbx_description
1 polymer ?
#
loop_
_entity_poly.entity_id
_entity_poly.type
_entity_poly.pdbx_seq_one_letter_code
_entity_poly.pdbx_strand_id
1 'polypeptide(L)'
;MAGTQQTSQGAAAAEPELRAVALDDKYDLSKQQIFLTGTQAIARMLLVQHERDRQAGLNTAGFVSGYRGSPLGGLDQQLARAGKQLKPANIVFQPGLNEDLAATAIWGTQQAELSGEGKYDGVFALWYGKGPGVDRTGDVFRHGNMAGTSRHGGVLCLLGDDHTAESSTNAHQTEFVLVDRMMPILNPAGVQEIMDYSLHGFALSRFASVWVGLKCVKDNIESTASVDGSIDRVSIAIPDDFVMPPGGLSIRRELDFLDQEKRLHLHKRAAILAYLRANKLNQTILSGGQAPRIGIITVGKSYLDVRQALEELGLDEVRANDLGIRLFKIACPWPLDPQELKDFAGGLDLVMVVEEKRSLIEVQLREELYGTAHQPMVIGKKDEQGEWLFPVHGALNPNDIAIALGARLLQYRGDPALRTRLEEIAAAQGRLAEAIEVAKRTPYFCSGCPHNSSTVVPEGSRAYAGIGCHYMVQWMDRDTTGFTQMGGEGANWVGEAPFSKRGHVFQNLGDGTYTHSGSLAIRWAVASGVNITYKLLYNDAVAMTGGQQAEGHLSPDQMARQVAAEGVSRIAVVSDDPDKYPAGTLWPLGTTLHHRDDLDAVQRELATASGVSLLLYDQTCATEKRRRRKRGAYPDPDKRIIVNELVCEGCGDCGVKSNCVSVQPLETEFGRKRQIDQSNCNKDFSCVKGFCPSFVTVHGARPKKAEPRTLDASTLGAGDLPDPKVPALDRNFAIVVTGVGGTGVVTIGAILGMAAHLEGKGCGMIDMAGLAQKGGAVFSHVRLAPTPDEIHAIRVAAGQADLVLGCDLTVTGSKKVLGAIRPGSTVVVNTAESLPGDFTRNADFSLPTERLKRAIVSASGRDNTHLVDATAAAVSFLGNAIAANMFMLGYAWQHGGVPLSRASLLRAIELNGEAVAMNRQAFELGRRAAHDPAALLAALAEAKAPTDARQISQSLDEIVARRVDFLTGYQNAAYAMRYRGLVEKVRAKEASILPGQSALAEAVARYLFKLMAYKDEYEVARLYSDGAFRKQLAATFEKDSATGQPVRLEFHLAPPLLAKRDPNTGLPRKMSFGPWMLGAFGLLAKLKGLRGTALDVFGYTQERKTERRLIADYETLAAEILGKLSPQNHALCVALAAIPEKIRGFGHVKERHLAAAKAEEAELLKRLRDGSDAALAMPRAAE
;
A
#
# COMPACT_ATOMS: atom_id res chain seq x y z
N MET A 1 -8.48 73.76 -5.67
CA MET A 1 -7.78 73.42 -4.41
C MET A 1 -8.48 72.21 -3.80
N ALA A 2 -7.68 71.19 -3.47
CA ALA A 2 -7.95 70.03 -2.62
C ALA A 2 -9.18 69.15 -2.92
N GLY A 3 -8.96 68.10 -3.71
CA GLY A 3 -9.71 66.86 -3.62
C GLY A 3 -9.19 65.98 -2.49
N THR A 4 -10.09 65.34 -1.75
CA THR A 4 -9.77 64.44 -0.63
C THR A 4 -9.99 63.00 -1.08
N GLN A 5 -8.90 62.23 -1.10
CA GLN A 5 -8.90 60.78 -1.32
C GLN A 5 -9.50 60.08 -0.09
N GLN A 6 -10.55 59.30 -0.29
CA GLN A 6 -10.97 58.26 0.64
C GLN A 6 -10.13 57.02 0.39
N THR A 7 -9.27 56.69 1.35
CA THR A 7 -8.54 55.44 1.45
C THR A 7 -9.50 54.33 1.88
N SER A 8 -9.74 53.36 0.99
CA SER A 8 -10.40 52.10 1.32
C SER A 8 -9.46 51.24 2.17
N GLN A 9 -9.66 51.23 3.48
CA GLN A 9 -9.07 50.21 4.35
C GLN A 9 -9.72 48.86 4.04
N GLY A 10 -8.90 47.91 3.59
CA GLY A 10 -9.32 46.53 3.36
C GLY A 10 -9.78 45.88 4.67
N ALA A 11 -11.00 45.35 4.67
CA ALA A 11 -11.51 44.53 5.76
C ALA A 11 -10.72 43.21 5.79
N ALA A 12 -9.89 43.03 6.82
CA ALA A 12 -9.36 41.72 7.17
C ALA A 12 -10.54 40.81 7.56
N ALA A 13 -10.69 39.67 6.89
CA ALA A 13 -11.69 38.67 7.25
C ALA A 13 -11.42 38.17 8.68
N ALA A 14 -12.42 38.22 9.55
CA ALA A 14 -12.32 37.68 10.91
C ALA A 14 -12.01 36.17 10.85
N GLU A 15 -10.99 35.72 11.60
CA GLU A 15 -10.66 34.29 11.69
C GLU A 15 -11.82 33.52 12.34
N PRO A 16 -12.19 32.33 11.81
CA PRO A 16 -13.28 31.53 12.37
C PRO A 16 -12.92 31.00 13.77
N GLU A 17 -13.88 31.08 14.71
CA GLU A 17 -13.73 30.50 16.05
C GLU A 17 -13.67 28.96 15.94
N LEU A 18 -12.53 28.38 16.33
CA LEU A 18 -12.31 26.93 16.25
C LEU A 18 -12.91 26.21 17.46
N ARG A 19 -13.51 25.04 17.24
CA ARG A 19 -13.99 24.17 18.32
C ARG A 19 -12.83 23.73 19.24
N ALA A 20 -13.09 23.71 20.54
CA ALA A 20 -12.18 23.11 21.52
C ALA A 20 -12.29 21.58 21.46
N VAL A 21 -11.29 20.92 20.85
CA VAL A 21 -11.28 19.47 20.62
C VAL A 21 -10.10 18.81 21.32
N ALA A 22 -10.35 17.67 21.97
CA ALA A 22 -9.34 16.74 22.47
C ALA A 22 -9.46 15.37 21.78
N LEU A 23 -8.33 14.68 21.57
CA LEU A 23 -8.34 13.39 20.87
C LEU A 23 -9.16 12.31 21.57
N ASP A 24 -9.34 12.40 22.88
CA ASP A 24 -10.10 11.44 23.68
C ASP A 24 -11.62 11.71 23.68
N ASP A 25 -12.08 12.82 23.09
CA ASP A 25 -13.51 13.18 22.97
C ASP A 25 -14.33 12.05 22.32
N LYS A 26 -13.71 11.26 21.43
CA LYS A 26 -14.34 10.07 20.81
C LYS A 26 -14.82 9.01 21.80
N TYR A 27 -14.28 8.95 23.03
CA TYR A 27 -14.74 8.03 24.07
C TYR A 27 -15.44 8.73 25.25
N ASP A 28 -15.47 10.06 25.25
CA ASP A 28 -16.23 10.85 26.22
C ASP A 28 -17.70 10.89 25.81
N LEU A 29 -18.58 10.26 26.60
CA LEU A 29 -20.01 10.18 26.32
C LEU A 29 -20.75 11.51 26.54
N SER A 30 -20.11 12.51 27.15
CA SER A 30 -20.68 13.86 27.29
C SER A 30 -20.58 14.70 26.02
N LYS A 31 -19.72 14.30 25.07
CA LYS A 31 -19.51 15.01 23.80
C LYS A 31 -20.57 14.60 22.79
N GLN A 32 -21.26 15.59 22.23
CA GLN A 32 -22.27 15.39 21.20
C GLN A 32 -21.65 15.28 19.80
N GLN A 33 -20.80 16.23 19.39
CA GLN A 33 -20.13 16.19 18.08
C GLN A 33 -18.71 15.67 18.24
N ILE A 34 -18.39 14.58 17.54
CA ILE A 34 -17.11 13.87 17.69
C ILE A 34 -16.54 13.44 16.34
N PHE A 35 -15.21 13.36 16.27
CA PHE A 35 -14.46 12.95 15.07
C PHE A 35 -13.80 11.59 15.29
N LEU A 36 -14.19 10.59 14.51
CA LEU A 36 -13.76 9.21 14.74
C LEU A 36 -13.87 8.33 13.48
N THR A 37 -13.14 7.22 13.51
CA THR A 37 -13.17 6.18 12.47
C THR A 37 -14.26 5.15 12.74
N GLY A 38 -14.69 4.38 11.73
CA GLY A 38 -15.66 3.29 11.92
C GLY A 38 -15.25 2.27 13.00
N THR A 39 -13.96 1.89 13.07
CA THR A 39 -13.46 1.03 14.17
C THR A 39 -13.55 1.67 15.56
N GLN A 40 -13.37 3.00 15.65
CA GLN A 40 -13.54 3.74 16.91
C GLN A 40 -15.03 3.90 17.26
N ALA A 41 -15.90 3.98 16.26
CA ALA A 41 -17.35 4.03 16.42
C ALA A 41 -17.86 2.77 17.13
N ILE A 42 -17.35 1.61 16.74
CA ILE A 42 -17.65 0.32 17.39
C ILE A 42 -17.23 0.36 18.87
N ALA A 43 -16.01 0.80 19.17
CA ALA A 43 -15.55 0.89 20.55
C ALA A 43 -16.39 1.86 21.41
N ARG A 44 -16.76 3.02 20.87
CA ARG A 44 -17.65 3.98 21.54
C ARG A 44 -19.05 3.39 21.73
N MET A 45 -19.59 2.73 20.71
CA MET A 45 -20.93 2.14 20.74
C MET A 45 -21.08 1.12 21.88
N LEU A 46 -20.04 0.33 22.19
CA LEU A 46 -20.06 -0.58 23.34
C LEU A 46 -20.24 0.16 24.67
N LEU A 47 -19.59 1.32 24.83
CA LEU A 47 -19.76 2.18 26.01
C LEU A 47 -21.17 2.77 26.06
N VAL A 48 -21.71 3.21 24.92
CA VAL A 48 -23.09 3.73 24.82
C VAL A 48 -24.11 2.64 25.18
N GLN A 49 -23.93 1.41 24.69
CA GLN A 49 -24.82 0.29 25.01
C GLN A 49 -24.85 0.01 26.52
N HIS A 50 -23.68 -0.07 27.17
CA HIS A 50 -23.61 -0.26 28.62
C HIS A 50 -24.27 0.88 29.40
N GLU A 51 -24.01 2.13 29.00
CA GLU A 51 -24.59 3.30 29.66
C GLU A 51 -26.13 3.35 29.50
N ARG A 52 -26.65 2.95 28.33
CA ARG A 52 -28.11 2.83 28.12
C ARG A 52 -28.72 1.74 29.00
N ASP A 53 -28.06 0.59 29.14
CA ASP A 53 -28.52 -0.47 30.04
C ASP A 53 -28.54 0.01 31.49
N ARG A 54 -27.50 0.74 31.93
CA ARG A 54 -27.43 1.35 33.26
C ARG A 54 -28.56 2.34 33.49
N GLN A 55 -28.85 3.21 32.51
CA GLN A 55 -29.97 4.16 32.57
C GLN A 55 -31.34 3.46 32.59
N ALA A 56 -31.46 2.28 31.98
CA ALA A 56 -32.62 1.42 32.05
C ALA A 56 -32.71 0.57 33.34
N GLY A 57 -31.76 0.73 34.27
CA GLY A 57 -31.74 0.02 35.55
C GLY A 57 -31.18 -1.41 35.49
N LEU A 58 -30.50 -1.78 34.40
CA LEU A 58 -29.87 -3.09 34.22
C LEU A 58 -28.38 -3.05 34.60
N ASN A 59 -27.89 -4.12 35.21
CA ASN A 59 -26.48 -4.37 35.47
C ASN A 59 -25.93 -5.38 34.45
N THR A 60 -25.70 -4.93 33.21
CA THR A 60 -25.15 -5.76 32.13
C THR A 60 -23.63 -5.65 32.03
N ALA A 61 -23.02 -6.63 31.37
CA ALA A 61 -21.61 -6.62 30.96
C ALA A 61 -21.46 -6.79 29.44
N GLY A 62 -20.30 -6.44 28.90
CA GLY A 62 -19.98 -6.59 27.48
C GLY A 62 -18.89 -7.62 27.24
N PHE A 63 -19.01 -8.43 26.18
CA PHE A 63 -17.95 -9.34 25.74
C PHE A 63 -17.67 -9.20 24.25
N VAL A 64 -16.41 -9.00 23.87
CA VAL A 64 -15.99 -8.80 22.49
C VAL A 64 -14.93 -9.83 22.13
N SER A 65 -15.17 -10.59 21.06
CA SER A 65 -14.21 -11.57 20.55
C SER A 65 -14.34 -11.73 19.04
N GLY A 66 -13.24 -12.03 18.37
CA GLY A 66 -13.21 -12.16 16.91
C GLY A 66 -11.78 -12.34 16.42
N TYR A 67 -11.62 -12.38 15.11
CA TYR A 67 -10.30 -12.45 14.49
C TYR A 67 -10.11 -11.33 13.48
N ARG A 68 -8.91 -10.73 13.51
CA ARG A 68 -8.55 -9.57 12.72
C ARG A 68 -8.45 -9.87 11.22
N GLY A 69 -9.13 -9.07 10.41
CA GLY A 69 -9.00 -9.06 8.96
C GLY A 69 -9.61 -7.79 8.37
N SER A 70 -9.01 -7.20 7.33
CA SER A 70 -9.55 -5.98 6.70
C SER A 70 -10.95 -6.24 6.14
N PRO A 71 -11.93 -5.33 6.34
CA PRO A 71 -11.75 -3.95 6.82
C PRO A 71 -11.64 -3.81 8.35
N LEU A 72 -11.98 -4.84 9.14
CA LEU A 72 -11.98 -4.82 10.61
C LEU A 72 -10.58 -5.06 11.25
N GLY A 73 -9.51 -5.11 10.45
CA GLY A 73 -8.18 -5.52 10.92
C GLY A 73 -7.55 -4.59 11.96
N GLY A 74 -8.04 -3.36 12.11
CA GLY A 74 -7.62 -2.39 13.12
C GLY A 74 -8.42 -2.42 14.43
N LEU A 75 -9.51 -3.19 14.51
CA LEU A 75 -10.46 -3.16 15.63
C LEU A 75 -9.80 -3.56 16.96
N ASP A 76 -9.04 -4.66 16.97
CA ASP A 76 -8.30 -5.15 18.15
C ASP A 76 -7.42 -4.05 18.78
N GLN A 77 -6.71 -3.30 17.93
CA GLN A 77 -5.85 -2.21 18.40
C GLN A 77 -6.67 -1.07 19.01
N GLN A 78 -7.83 -0.74 18.44
CA GLN A 78 -8.70 0.29 19.00
C GLN A 78 -9.30 -0.16 20.33
N LEU A 79 -9.79 -1.39 20.43
CA LEU A 79 -10.35 -1.95 21.67
C LEU A 79 -9.28 -2.04 22.77
N ALA A 80 -8.07 -2.48 22.44
CA ALA A 80 -6.95 -2.50 23.37
C ALA A 80 -6.58 -1.08 23.86
N ARG A 81 -6.58 -0.07 22.97
CA ARG A 81 -6.33 1.34 23.34
C ARG A 81 -7.46 1.92 24.20
N ALA A 82 -8.70 1.56 23.91
CA ALA A 82 -9.89 1.96 24.67
C ALA A 82 -10.05 1.20 26.00
N GLY A 83 -9.11 0.30 26.35
CA GLY A 83 -9.21 -0.54 27.54
C GLY A 83 -9.32 0.23 28.87
N LYS A 84 -8.87 1.49 28.93
CA LYS A 84 -9.05 2.36 30.11
C LYS A 84 -10.51 2.76 30.32
N GLN A 85 -11.27 2.91 29.23
CA GLN A 85 -12.68 3.25 29.23
C GLN A 85 -13.59 2.01 29.30
N LEU A 86 -13.21 0.92 28.63
CA LEU A 86 -14.00 -0.31 28.57
C LEU A 86 -14.06 -1.09 29.90
N LYS A 87 -12.94 -1.17 30.63
CA LYS A 87 -12.87 -1.94 31.88
C LYS A 87 -13.85 -1.45 32.97
N PRO A 88 -13.95 -0.14 33.28
CA PRO A 88 -14.94 0.37 34.22
C PRO A 88 -16.39 0.09 33.82
N ALA A 89 -16.67 -0.01 32.52
CA ALA A 89 -17.98 -0.35 31.97
C ALA A 89 -18.25 -1.87 31.92
N ASN A 90 -17.44 -2.70 32.60
CA ASN A 90 -17.54 -4.17 32.57
C ASN A 90 -17.49 -4.78 31.15
N ILE A 91 -16.77 -4.15 30.22
CA ILE A 91 -16.61 -4.65 28.86
C ILE A 91 -15.27 -5.37 28.74
N VAL A 92 -15.32 -6.67 28.45
CA VAL A 92 -14.16 -7.54 28.27
C VAL A 92 -13.89 -7.72 26.77
N PHE A 93 -12.72 -7.30 26.33
CA PHE A 93 -12.21 -7.64 25.01
C PHE A 93 -11.22 -8.80 25.13
N GLN A 94 -11.53 -9.90 24.44
CA GLN A 94 -10.69 -11.10 24.37
C GLN A 94 -10.54 -11.50 22.90
N PRO A 95 -9.39 -11.20 22.24
CA PRO A 95 -9.17 -11.61 20.86
C PRO A 95 -9.25 -13.13 20.74
N GLY A 96 -9.92 -13.59 19.68
CA GLY A 96 -10.09 -15.02 19.40
C GLY A 96 -8.85 -15.60 18.72
N LEU A 97 -8.60 -16.89 18.92
CA LEU A 97 -7.54 -17.61 18.20
C LEU A 97 -7.84 -17.68 16.69
N ASN A 98 -9.12 -17.88 16.37
CA ASN A 98 -9.72 -17.87 15.05
C ASN A 98 -11.19 -17.42 15.17
N GLU A 99 -11.87 -17.27 14.05
CA GLU A 99 -13.25 -16.79 13.99
C GLU A 99 -14.28 -17.75 14.62
N ASP A 100 -14.09 -19.07 14.45
CA ASP A 100 -14.97 -20.13 14.94
C ASP A 100 -14.95 -20.24 16.48
N LEU A 101 -13.77 -20.22 17.09
CA LEU A 101 -13.64 -20.26 18.54
C LEU A 101 -14.10 -18.95 19.19
N ALA A 102 -13.89 -17.81 18.52
CA ALA A 102 -14.45 -16.54 18.96
C ALA A 102 -15.98 -16.58 19.00
N ALA A 103 -16.64 -17.06 17.95
CA ALA A 103 -18.10 -17.21 17.95
C ALA A 103 -18.58 -18.20 19.01
N THR A 104 -17.82 -19.27 19.27
CA THR A 104 -18.15 -20.24 20.30
C THR A 104 -18.09 -19.60 21.69
N ALA A 105 -17.07 -18.78 21.96
CA ALA A 105 -16.97 -18.01 23.19
C ALA A 105 -18.15 -17.02 23.35
N ILE A 106 -18.53 -16.35 22.26
CA ILE A 106 -19.71 -15.44 22.22
C ILE A 106 -20.98 -16.21 22.58
N TRP A 107 -21.20 -17.40 22.02
CA TRP A 107 -22.34 -18.26 22.38
C TRP A 107 -22.33 -18.64 23.86
N GLY A 108 -21.15 -18.94 24.42
CA GLY A 108 -20.98 -19.21 25.86
C GLY A 108 -21.47 -18.07 26.75
N THR A 109 -21.27 -16.80 26.35
CA THR A 109 -21.75 -15.65 27.15
C THR A 109 -23.26 -15.59 27.26
N GLN A 110 -24.00 -16.08 26.26
CA GLN A 110 -25.46 -16.13 26.28
C GLN A 110 -26.01 -17.24 27.19
N GLN A 111 -25.13 -18.15 27.64
CA GLN A 111 -25.49 -19.27 28.51
C GLN A 111 -25.17 -19.03 29.98
N ALA A 112 -24.44 -17.96 30.32
CA ALA A 112 -23.96 -17.68 31.68
C ALA A 112 -25.09 -17.66 32.72
N GLU A 113 -26.25 -17.10 32.36
CA GLU A 113 -27.41 -16.98 33.24
C GLU A 113 -28.24 -18.27 33.33
N LEU A 114 -28.07 -19.23 32.42
CA LEU A 114 -28.96 -20.40 32.32
C LEU A 114 -28.89 -21.35 33.53
N SER A 115 -27.78 -21.35 34.27
CA SER A 115 -27.64 -22.12 35.52
C SER A 115 -28.04 -21.32 36.77
N GLY A 116 -28.38 -20.03 36.65
CA GLY A 116 -28.47 -19.13 37.81
C GLY A 116 -27.10 -18.79 38.42
N GLU A 117 -26.01 -19.03 37.70
CA GLU A 117 -24.62 -18.72 38.11
C GLU A 117 -24.13 -17.37 37.56
N GLY A 118 -25.06 -16.60 37.02
CA GLY A 118 -24.83 -15.32 36.41
C GLY A 118 -24.31 -14.25 37.35
N LYS A 119 -23.31 -13.48 36.90
CA LYS A 119 -22.77 -12.33 37.64
C LYS A 119 -23.50 -11.01 37.28
N TYR A 120 -24.14 -10.95 36.12
CA TYR A 120 -24.74 -9.76 35.54
C TYR A 120 -26.12 -10.13 34.98
N ASP A 121 -27.04 -9.17 34.80
CA ASP A 121 -28.39 -9.48 34.30
C ASP A 121 -28.38 -10.05 32.87
N GLY A 122 -27.30 -9.80 32.14
CA GLY A 122 -27.00 -10.35 30.82
C GLY A 122 -25.68 -9.83 30.28
N VAL A 123 -25.13 -10.54 29.30
CA VAL A 123 -23.89 -10.15 28.62
C VAL A 123 -24.20 -9.81 27.17
N PHE A 124 -24.10 -8.54 26.78
CA PHE A 124 -24.18 -8.16 25.37
C PHE A 124 -22.85 -8.50 24.69
N ALA A 125 -22.91 -9.11 23.53
CA ALA A 125 -21.75 -9.74 22.92
C ALA A 125 -21.52 -9.29 21.47
N LEU A 126 -20.26 -9.00 21.13
CA LEU A 126 -19.86 -8.57 19.80
C LEU A 126 -18.86 -9.57 19.20
N TRP A 127 -19.27 -10.23 18.13
CA TRP A 127 -18.39 -11.02 17.28
C TRP A 127 -17.87 -10.17 16.11
N TYR A 128 -16.64 -10.40 15.65
CA TYR A 128 -16.13 -9.78 14.41
C TYR A 128 -15.23 -10.72 13.60
N GLY A 129 -15.33 -10.61 12.28
CA GLY A 129 -14.48 -11.35 11.35
C GLY A 129 -14.59 -10.82 9.93
N LYS A 130 -13.65 -11.21 9.06
CA LYS A 130 -13.71 -10.93 7.62
C LYS A 130 -14.61 -11.96 6.91
N GLY A 131 -15.09 -11.67 5.71
CA GLY A 131 -15.92 -12.56 4.89
C GLY A 131 -15.54 -14.06 4.91
N PRO A 132 -14.30 -14.47 4.58
CA PRO A 132 -13.90 -15.88 4.68
C PRO A 132 -13.97 -16.48 6.09
N GLY A 133 -13.76 -15.66 7.11
CA GLY A 133 -13.95 -16.03 8.51
C GLY A 133 -15.41 -16.27 8.86
N VAL A 134 -16.33 -15.55 8.21
CA VAL A 134 -17.79 -15.80 8.31
C VAL A 134 -18.14 -17.15 7.68
N ASP A 135 -17.63 -17.45 6.48
CA ASP A 135 -17.85 -18.76 5.83
C ASP A 135 -17.41 -19.91 6.73
N ARG A 136 -16.22 -19.78 7.34
CA ARG A 136 -15.65 -20.75 8.27
C ARG A 136 -16.49 -20.92 9.54
N THR A 137 -17.12 -19.85 10.02
CA THR A 137 -17.86 -19.81 11.30
C THR A 137 -19.32 -20.26 11.14
N GLY A 138 -19.76 -20.61 9.93
CA GLY A 138 -21.14 -20.93 9.63
C GLY A 138 -21.75 -21.99 10.56
N ASP A 139 -21.01 -23.00 10.99
CA ASP A 139 -21.53 -24.02 11.90
C ASP A 139 -21.94 -23.45 13.28
N VAL A 140 -21.07 -22.65 13.89
CA VAL A 140 -21.34 -22.03 15.19
C VAL A 140 -22.46 -20.99 15.10
N PHE A 141 -22.54 -20.24 14.00
CA PHE A 141 -23.66 -19.33 13.74
C PHE A 141 -25.00 -20.06 13.69
N ARG A 142 -25.05 -21.29 13.15
CA ARG A 142 -26.28 -22.10 13.14
C ARG A 142 -26.71 -22.46 14.56
N HIS A 143 -25.80 -23.05 15.32
CA HIS A 143 -26.07 -23.47 16.70
C HIS A 143 -26.43 -22.29 17.60
N GLY A 144 -25.66 -21.20 17.54
CA GLY A 144 -25.87 -19.99 18.32
C GLY A 144 -27.21 -19.32 18.02
N ASN A 145 -27.58 -19.15 16.75
CA ASN A 145 -28.83 -18.48 16.38
C ASN A 145 -30.08 -19.34 16.67
N MET A 146 -30.00 -20.65 16.43
CA MET A 146 -31.07 -21.59 16.79
C MET A 146 -31.36 -21.55 18.29
N ALA A 147 -30.31 -21.67 19.12
CA ALA A 147 -30.41 -21.57 20.57
C ALA A 147 -30.96 -20.19 21.00
N GLY A 148 -30.46 -19.12 20.39
CA GLY A 148 -30.85 -17.73 20.68
C GLY A 148 -29.93 -17.05 21.69
N THR A 149 -30.43 -15.96 22.26
CA THR A 149 -29.71 -15.05 23.16
C THR A 149 -30.36 -14.97 24.54
N SER A 150 -29.57 -14.57 25.54
CA SER A 150 -30.07 -14.24 26.87
C SER A 150 -31.00 -13.01 26.82
N ARG A 151 -31.98 -12.94 27.73
CA ARG A 151 -33.00 -11.89 27.78
C ARG A 151 -32.41 -10.47 27.78
N HIS A 152 -31.33 -10.24 28.53
CA HIS A 152 -30.64 -8.95 28.62
C HIS A 152 -29.22 -8.99 28.03
N GLY A 153 -28.86 -10.08 27.34
CA GLY A 153 -27.58 -10.21 26.65
C GLY A 153 -27.64 -9.55 25.27
N GLY A 154 -27.88 -10.37 24.25
CA GLY A 154 -27.93 -9.95 22.85
C GLY A 154 -26.57 -10.11 22.16
N VAL A 155 -26.60 -10.44 20.86
CA VAL A 155 -25.41 -10.75 20.07
C VAL A 155 -25.43 -9.98 18.75
N LEU A 156 -24.34 -9.27 18.49
CA LEU A 156 -24.07 -8.58 17.23
C LEU A 156 -22.84 -9.20 16.55
N CYS A 157 -22.93 -9.47 15.24
CA CYS A 157 -21.88 -10.08 14.43
C CYS A 157 -21.43 -9.10 13.34
N LEU A 158 -20.23 -8.56 13.44
CA LEU A 158 -19.64 -7.66 12.45
C LEU A 158 -19.05 -8.44 11.26
N LEU A 159 -19.56 -8.18 10.06
CA LEU A 159 -19.25 -8.95 8.86
C LEU A 159 -18.38 -8.12 7.92
N GLY A 160 -17.06 -8.34 7.95
CA GLY A 160 -16.08 -7.57 7.19
C GLY A 160 -16.00 -7.98 5.71
N ASP A 161 -16.72 -7.28 4.84
CA ASP A 161 -16.74 -7.52 3.39
C ASP A 161 -15.76 -6.60 2.63
N ASP A 162 -14.99 -7.21 1.72
CA ASP A 162 -14.11 -6.52 0.77
C ASP A 162 -14.58 -6.82 -0.66
N HIS A 163 -15.42 -5.94 -1.20
CA HIS A 163 -16.03 -6.10 -2.52
C HIS A 163 -15.00 -6.01 -3.68
N THR A 164 -13.86 -5.35 -3.49
CA THR A 164 -12.85 -5.16 -4.55
C THR A 164 -11.63 -6.07 -4.39
N ALA A 165 -11.57 -6.87 -3.33
CA ALA A 165 -10.42 -7.70 -2.97
C ALA A 165 -9.09 -6.93 -2.91
N GLU A 166 -9.13 -5.67 -2.48
CA GLU A 166 -7.94 -4.81 -2.38
C GLU A 166 -6.95 -5.30 -1.30
N SER A 167 -7.48 -5.99 -0.29
CA SER A 167 -6.72 -6.56 0.84
C SER A 167 -7.06 -8.03 1.08
N SER A 168 -7.64 -8.70 0.08
CA SER A 168 -8.21 -10.05 0.16
C SER A 168 -7.77 -10.93 -1.00
N THR A 169 -7.85 -12.24 -0.83
CA THR A 169 -7.72 -13.20 -1.93
C THR A 169 -9.02 -13.39 -2.71
N ASN A 170 -10.17 -13.11 -2.09
CA ASN A 170 -11.50 -13.21 -2.70
C ASN A 170 -12.30 -11.92 -2.50
N ALA A 171 -13.09 -11.54 -3.50
CA ALA A 171 -14.09 -10.49 -3.38
C ALA A 171 -15.37 -11.08 -2.79
N HIS A 172 -15.67 -10.78 -1.53
CA HIS A 172 -16.66 -11.49 -0.73
C HIS A 172 -18.00 -10.75 -0.61
N GLN A 173 -19.07 -11.47 -0.28
CA GLN A 173 -20.41 -10.94 0.04
C GLN A 173 -21.03 -11.86 1.09
N THR A 174 -21.09 -11.41 2.34
CA THR A 174 -21.43 -12.27 3.47
C THR A 174 -22.93 -12.52 3.64
N GLU A 175 -23.80 -11.66 3.12
CA GLU A 175 -25.24 -11.70 3.44
C GLU A 175 -25.89 -13.08 3.27
N PHE A 176 -25.53 -13.82 2.22
CA PHE A 176 -26.11 -15.14 1.94
C PHE A 176 -25.79 -16.20 3.00
N VAL A 177 -24.66 -16.07 3.71
CA VAL A 177 -24.33 -16.95 4.84
C VAL A 177 -25.34 -16.74 5.97
N LEU A 178 -25.69 -15.48 6.25
CA LEU A 178 -26.63 -15.14 7.29
C LEU A 178 -28.07 -15.46 6.92
N VAL A 179 -28.44 -15.31 5.64
CA VAL A 179 -29.73 -15.78 5.12
C VAL A 179 -29.89 -17.27 5.37
N ASP A 180 -28.88 -18.09 5.06
CA ASP A 180 -28.89 -19.54 5.34
C ASP A 180 -28.92 -19.85 6.85
N ARG A 181 -28.44 -18.96 7.72
CA ARG A 181 -28.53 -19.10 9.19
C ARG A 181 -29.76 -18.45 9.79
N MET A 182 -30.64 -17.86 8.98
CA MET A 182 -31.80 -17.07 9.39
C MET A 182 -31.46 -15.96 10.41
N MET A 183 -30.33 -15.29 10.20
CA MET A 183 -29.88 -14.16 11.02
C MET A 183 -30.26 -12.85 10.33
N PRO A 184 -30.97 -11.92 11.00
CA PRO A 184 -31.26 -10.61 10.41
C PRO A 184 -29.97 -9.84 10.16
N ILE A 185 -29.96 -9.03 9.10
CA ILE A 185 -28.78 -8.31 8.64
C ILE A 185 -29.10 -6.84 8.66
N LEU A 186 -28.33 -6.04 9.39
CA LEU A 186 -28.35 -4.58 9.34
C LEU A 186 -27.19 -4.09 8.48
N ASN A 187 -27.44 -3.14 7.59
CA ASN A 187 -26.44 -2.67 6.63
C ASN A 187 -26.24 -1.14 6.74
N PRO A 188 -25.29 -0.67 7.56
CA PRO A 188 -25.04 0.75 7.79
C PRO A 188 -24.42 1.43 6.56
N ALA A 189 -24.92 2.61 6.23
CA ALA A 189 -24.45 3.38 5.08
C ALA A 189 -23.12 4.10 5.32
N GLY A 190 -22.86 4.53 6.55
CA GLY A 190 -21.64 5.24 6.93
C GLY A 190 -21.33 5.12 8.43
N VAL A 191 -20.37 5.92 8.90
CA VAL A 191 -19.84 5.83 10.28
C VAL A 191 -20.91 6.06 11.35
N GLN A 192 -21.82 7.02 11.15
CA GLN A 192 -22.92 7.29 12.07
C GLN A 192 -23.80 6.04 12.29
N GLU A 193 -24.21 5.41 11.19
CA GLU A 193 -25.14 4.28 11.25
C GLU A 193 -24.53 3.00 11.81
N ILE A 194 -23.19 2.90 11.83
CA ILE A 194 -22.53 1.82 12.58
C ILE A 194 -22.95 1.88 14.05
N MET A 195 -22.96 3.08 14.66
CA MET A 195 -23.39 3.22 16.05
C MET A 195 -24.90 2.99 16.16
N ASP A 196 -25.68 3.65 15.31
CA ASP A 196 -27.15 3.62 15.41
C ASP A 196 -27.70 2.20 15.23
N TYR A 197 -27.29 1.51 14.16
CA TYR A 197 -27.78 0.19 13.84
C TYR A 197 -27.21 -0.88 14.79
N SER A 198 -26.06 -0.66 15.40
CA SER A 198 -25.57 -1.58 16.45
C SER A 198 -26.46 -1.54 17.70
N LEU A 199 -26.90 -0.36 18.13
CA LEU A 199 -27.83 -0.22 19.26
C LEU A 199 -29.18 -0.89 18.96
N HIS A 200 -29.72 -0.67 17.76
CA HIS A 200 -30.89 -1.42 17.31
C HIS A 200 -30.61 -2.92 17.20
N GLY A 201 -29.41 -3.33 16.80
CA GLY A 201 -29.00 -4.72 16.68
C GLY A 201 -29.02 -5.46 18.02
N PHE A 202 -28.50 -4.85 19.09
CA PHE A 202 -28.59 -5.46 20.43
C PHE A 202 -30.03 -5.57 20.92
N ALA A 203 -30.84 -4.52 20.73
CA ALA A 203 -32.25 -4.55 21.13
C ALA A 203 -33.07 -5.55 20.31
N LEU A 204 -32.88 -5.61 18.99
CA LEU A 204 -33.48 -6.63 18.10
C LEU A 204 -33.07 -8.04 18.53
N SER A 205 -31.78 -8.22 18.83
CA SER A 205 -31.24 -9.49 19.27
C SER A 205 -31.88 -9.97 20.57
N ARG A 206 -32.08 -9.07 21.54
CA ARG A 206 -32.76 -9.37 22.82
C ARG A 206 -34.24 -9.68 22.61
N PHE A 207 -34.93 -8.91 21.77
CA PHE A 207 -36.37 -9.04 21.53
C PHE A 207 -36.73 -10.34 20.78
N ALA A 208 -36.09 -10.59 19.64
CA ALA A 208 -36.37 -11.74 18.80
C ALA A 208 -35.55 -12.99 19.17
N SER A 209 -34.60 -12.86 20.10
CA SER A 209 -33.65 -13.91 20.50
C SER A 209 -32.88 -14.53 19.33
N VAL A 210 -32.30 -13.66 18.52
CA VAL A 210 -31.51 -14.01 17.31
C VAL A 210 -30.16 -13.31 17.35
N TRP A 211 -29.19 -13.85 16.63
CA TRP A 211 -27.93 -13.17 16.39
C TRP A 211 -28.10 -12.22 15.21
N VAL A 212 -27.67 -10.97 15.37
CA VAL A 212 -27.86 -9.94 14.35
C VAL A 212 -26.55 -9.67 13.63
N GLY A 213 -26.56 -9.73 12.30
CA GLY A 213 -25.44 -9.32 11.48
C GLY A 213 -25.38 -7.81 11.30
N LEU A 214 -24.20 -7.22 11.35
CA LEU A 214 -23.94 -5.86 10.89
C LEU A 214 -22.93 -5.91 9.74
N LYS A 215 -23.35 -5.53 8.54
CA LYS A 215 -22.48 -5.53 7.37
C LYS A 215 -21.44 -4.41 7.47
N CYS A 216 -20.18 -4.76 7.35
CA CYS A 216 -19.06 -3.86 7.49
C CYS A 216 -18.25 -3.87 6.19
N VAL A 217 -18.28 -2.77 5.45
CA VAL A 217 -17.49 -2.62 4.22
C VAL A 217 -16.35 -1.63 4.45
N LYS A 218 -15.35 -1.64 3.57
CA LYS A 218 -14.21 -0.71 3.65
C LYS A 218 -14.67 0.76 3.84
N ASP A 219 -15.71 1.15 3.10
CA ASP A 219 -16.26 2.50 3.05
C ASP A 219 -16.98 2.98 4.31
N ASN A 220 -17.28 2.10 5.26
CA ASN A 220 -17.85 2.52 6.54
C ASN A 220 -16.89 2.25 7.72
N ILE A 221 -16.05 1.20 7.65
CA ILE A 221 -15.09 0.87 8.71
C ILE A 221 -13.79 1.67 8.63
N GLU A 222 -13.19 1.78 7.44
CA GLU A 222 -11.91 2.47 7.22
C GLU A 222 -12.10 3.96 6.96
N SER A 223 -13.35 4.43 7.06
CA SER A 223 -13.70 5.83 6.93
C SER A 223 -13.67 6.57 8.26
N THR A 224 -13.33 7.86 8.19
CA THR A 224 -13.37 8.80 9.31
C THR A 224 -14.36 9.91 9.00
N ALA A 225 -15.21 10.26 9.98
CA ALA A 225 -16.22 11.29 9.83
C ALA A 225 -16.44 12.06 11.14
N SER A 226 -17.00 13.26 11.02
CA SER A 226 -17.63 13.96 12.14
C SER A 226 -19.05 13.42 12.31
N VAL A 227 -19.40 12.95 13.49
CA VAL A 227 -20.69 12.28 13.77
C VAL A 227 -21.31 12.79 15.07
N ASP A 228 -22.62 12.54 15.22
CA ASP A 228 -23.35 12.74 16.47
C ASP A 228 -23.19 11.51 17.38
N GLY A 229 -22.50 11.73 18.50
CA GLY A 229 -22.19 10.76 19.53
C GLY A 229 -23.11 10.82 20.75
N SER A 230 -24.26 11.51 20.68
CA SER A 230 -25.22 11.62 21.78
C SER A 230 -25.83 10.26 22.13
N ILE A 231 -25.97 9.95 23.43
CA ILE A 231 -26.42 8.64 23.92
C ILE A 231 -27.88 8.35 23.52
N ASP A 232 -28.69 9.39 23.46
CA ASP A 232 -30.14 9.40 23.23
C ASP A 232 -30.51 9.61 21.76
N ARG A 233 -29.53 9.72 20.85
CA ARG A 233 -29.76 9.86 19.41
C ARG A 233 -30.69 8.78 18.84
N VAL A 234 -30.58 7.56 19.35
CA VAL A 234 -31.44 6.43 18.98
C VAL A 234 -32.53 6.21 20.03
N SER A 235 -33.78 6.33 19.60
CA SER A 235 -34.95 5.91 20.36
C SER A 235 -35.39 4.52 19.91
N ILE A 236 -35.48 3.58 20.85
CA ILE A 236 -35.81 2.17 20.57
C ILE A 236 -37.23 1.90 21.07
N ALA A 237 -38.10 1.46 20.16
CA ALA A 237 -39.45 1.01 20.48
C ALA A 237 -39.49 -0.52 20.53
N ILE A 238 -39.98 -1.09 21.64
CA ILE A 238 -40.26 -2.52 21.73
C ILE A 238 -41.70 -2.75 21.28
N PRO A 239 -41.96 -3.67 20.31
CA PRO A 239 -43.32 -3.95 19.85
C PRO A 239 -44.23 -4.40 21.00
N ASP A 240 -45.42 -3.82 21.06
CA ASP A 240 -46.50 -4.16 22.01
C ASP A 240 -47.57 -5.07 21.38
N ASP A 241 -47.64 -5.11 20.06
CA ASP A 241 -48.60 -5.90 19.26
C ASP A 241 -48.14 -7.35 18.98
N PHE A 242 -46.88 -7.69 19.28
CA PHE A 242 -46.33 -9.01 19.04
C PHE A 242 -46.62 -9.98 20.20
N VAL A 243 -47.36 -11.05 19.93
CA VAL A 243 -47.68 -12.09 20.92
C VAL A 243 -46.50 -13.05 21.09
N MET A 244 -45.83 -12.97 22.25
CA MET A 244 -44.75 -13.88 22.61
C MET A 244 -45.25 -15.33 22.78
N PRO A 245 -44.52 -16.35 22.28
CA PRO A 245 -44.87 -17.74 22.53
C PRO A 245 -44.66 -18.11 24.02
N PRO A 246 -45.25 -19.22 24.50
CA PRO A 246 -45.06 -19.69 25.87
C PRO A 246 -43.58 -19.78 26.30
N GLY A 247 -43.26 -19.16 27.43
CA GLY A 247 -41.90 -19.05 27.98
C GLY A 247 -40.99 -18.04 27.24
N GLY A 248 -41.52 -17.25 26.30
CA GLY A 248 -40.77 -16.24 25.55
C GLY A 248 -39.81 -16.80 24.50
N LEU A 249 -39.00 -15.91 23.92
CA LEU A 249 -38.07 -16.25 22.83
C LEU A 249 -36.63 -16.51 23.27
N SER A 250 -36.23 -16.09 24.47
CA SER A 250 -34.87 -16.22 24.99
C SER A 250 -34.35 -17.67 25.02
N ILE A 251 -33.02 -17.80 24.99
CA ILE A 251 -32.31 -19.08 25.12
C ILE A 251 -32.70 -19.79 26.42
N ARG A 252 -32.87 -21.11 26.36
CA ARG A 252 -33.30 -21.95 27.48
C ARG A 252 -32.99 -23.44 27.23
N ARG A 253 -32.91 -24.25 28.28
CA ARG A 253 -32.32 -25.61 28.26
C ARG A 253 -33.30 -26.72 27.89
N GLU A 254 -34.58 -26.48 28.09
CA GLU A 254 -35.63 -27.47 27.94
C GLU A 254 -36.02 -27.76 26.48
N LEU A 255 -35.47 -27.03 25.51
CA LEU A 255 -35.77 -27.20 24.09
C LEU A 255 -34.83 -28.22 23.45
N ASP A 256 -35.40 -29.17 22.73
CA ASP A 256 -34.63 -30.02 21.83
C ASP A 256 -34.30 -29.31 20.51
N PHE A 257 -33.64 -30.03 19.60
CA PHE A 257 -33.20 -29.48 18.31
C PHE A 257 -34.37 -29.12 17.37
N LEU A 258 -35.49 -29.85 17.38
CA LEU A 258 -36.66 -29.57 16.54
C LEU A 258 -37.46 -28.40 17.10
N ASP A 259 -37.55 -28.27 18.42
CA ASP A 259 -38.20 -27.14 19.07
C ASP A 259 -37.46 -25.83 18.80
N GLN A 260 -36.12 -25.85 18.81
CA GLN A 260 -35.31 -24.70 18.45
C GLN A 260 -35.54 -24.28 16.99
N GLU A 261 -35.52 -25.24 16.05
CA GLU A 261 -35.81 -25.00 14.64
C GLU A 261 -37.23 -24.41 14.46
N LYS A 262 -38.25 -25.07 15.01
CA LYS A 262 -39.64 -24.63 14.92
C LYS A 262 -39.81 -23.19 15.41
N ARG A 263 -39.15 -22.82 16.51
CA ARG A 263 -39.20 -21.45 17.04
C ARG A 263 -38.53 -20.44 16.12
N LEU A 264 -37.39 -20.78 15.54
CA LEU A 264 -36.69 -19.92 14.59
C LEU A 264 -37.60 -19.57 13.40
N HIS A 265 -38.24 -20.59 12.82
CA HIS A 265 -39.12 -20.43 11.65
C HIS A 265 -40.47 -19.76 11.97
N LEU A 266 -41.17 -20.21 13.02
CA LEU A 266 -42.55 -19.78 13.28
C LEU A 266 -42.67 -18.51 14.13
N HIS A 267 -41.67 -18.20 14.97
CA HIS A 267 -41.80 -17.13 15.96
C HIS A 267 -40.68 -16.07 15.84
N LYS A 268 -39.41 -16.47 15.80
CA LYS A 268 -38.29 -15.51 15.79
C LYS A 268 -38.29 -14.65 14.52
N ARG A 269 -38.54 -15.22 13.33
CA ARG A 269 -38.67 -14.44 12.08
C ARG A 269 -39.80 -13.40 12.16
N ALA A 270 -40.96 -13.78 12.69
CA ALA A 270 -42.08 -12.85 12.85
C ALA A 270 -41.77 -11.74 13.87
N ALA A 271 -41.06 -12.07 14.95
CA ALA A 271 -40.58 -11.09 15.93
C ALA A 271 -39.59 -10.09 15.32
N ILE A 272 -38.70 -10.54 14.43
CA ILE A 272 -37.80 -9.63 13.68
C ILE A 272 -38.65 -8.61 12.92
N LEU A 273 -39.60 -9.06 12.08
CA LEU A 273 -40.42 -8.16 11.27
C LEU A 273 -41.23 -7.18 12.13
N ALA A 274 -41.81 -7.64 13.24
CA ALA A 274 -42.53 -6.76 14.17
C ALA A 274 -41.61 -5.66 14.75
N TYR A 275 -40.39 -6.01 15.13
CA TYR A 275 -39.40 -5.05 15.61
C TYR A 275 -38.99 -4.04 14.55
N LEU A 276 -38.75 -4.49 13.31
CA LEU A 276 -38.38 -3.61 12.20
C LEU A 276 -39.46 -2.55 11.95
N ARG A 277 -40.74 -2.95 11.92
CA ARG A 277 -41.88 -2.05 11.73
C ARG A 277 -42.03 -1.05 12.87
N ALA A 278 -41.95 -1.50 14.13
CA ALA A 278 -42.09 -0.63 15.29
C ALA A 278 -41.03 0.48 15.36
N ASN A 279 -39.82 0.19 14.86
CA ASN A 279 -38.70 1.13 14.85
C ASN A 279 -38.54 1.89 13.52
N LYS A 280 -39.36 1.61 12.50
CA LYS A 280 -39.28 2.23 11.17
C LYS A 280 -37.85 2.24 10.61
N LEU A 281 -37.18 1.11 10.70
CA LEU A 281 -35.77 1.01 10.31
C LEU A 281 -35.58 1.20 8.80
N ASN A 282 -36.53 0.71 8.00
CA ASN A 282 -36.59 1.05 6.57
C ASN A 282 -37.36 2.36 6.39
N GLN A 283 -36.84 3.27 5.57
CA GLN A 283 -37.32 4.65 5.51
C GLN A 283 -37.54 5.12 4.07
N THR A 284 -38.71 5.73 3.82
CA THR A 284 -38.97 6.49 2.59
C THR A 284 -38.35 7.88 2.73
N ILE A 285 -37.20 8.07 2.09
CA ILE A 285 -36.41 9.29 2.14
C ILE A 285 -36.99 10.38 1.23
N LEU A 286 -37.44 9.98 0.03
CA LEU A 286 -38.15 10.86 -0.90
C LEU A 286 -39.51 10.24 -1.20
N SER A 287 -40.58 11.01 -1.12
CA SER A 287 -41.96 10.51 -1.27
C SER A 287 -42.40 10.36 -2.74
N GLY A 288 -41.78 11.13 -3.66
CA GLY A 288 -42.16 11.19 -5.07
C GLY A 288 -43.34 12.13 -5.35
N GLY A 289 -43.59 13.09 -4.47
CA GLY A 289 -44.65 14.08 -4.63
C GLY A 289 -46.07 13.49 -4.67
N GLN A 290 -46.98 14.17 -5.38
CA GLN A 290 -48.39 13.77 -5.50
C GLN A 290 -48.62 12.59 -6.47
N ALA A 291 -47.70 12.37 -7.41
CA ALA A 291 -47.82 11.38 -8.47
C ALA A 291 -46.48 10.63 -8.65
N PRO A 292 -46.12 9.77 -7.67
CA PRO A 292 -44.91 8.96 -7.74
C PRO A 292 -45.00 8.01 -8.94
N ARG A 293 -43.91 7.83 -9.69
CA ARG A 293 -43.86 6.96 -10.88
C ARG A 293 -42.67 6.00 -10.85
N ILE A 294 -41.54 6.45 -10.31
CA ILE A 294 -40.30 5.66 -10.27
C ILE A 294 -39.84 5.54 -8.81
N GLY A 295 -39.68 4.31 -8.36
CA GLY A 295 -39.09 3.98 -7.07
C GLY A 295 -37.63 3.59 -7.20
N ILE A 296 -36.82 4.01 -6.24
CA ILE A 296 -35.45 3.56 -6.06
C ILE A 296 -35.36 2.90 -4.68
N ILE A 297 -34.99 1.62 -4.63
CA ILE A 297 -34.69 0.92 -3.38
C ILE A 297 -33.18 0.77 -3.28
N THR A 298 -32.61 1.13 -2.14
CA THR A 298 -31.17 1.07 -1.91
C THR A 298 -30.84 0.74 -0.46
N VAL A 299 -29.60 0.36 -0.18
CA VAL A 299 -29.17 -0.19 1.11
C VAL A 299 -27.71 0.18 1.40
N GLY A 300 -27.36 0.35 2.67
CA GLY A 300 -25.97 0.50 3.11
C GLY A 300 -25.21 1.57 2.34
N LYS A 301 -23.96 1.30 1.97
CA LYS A 301 -23.12 2.22 1.18
C LYS A 301 -23.81 2.66 -0.12
N SER A 302 -24.56 1.79 -0.80
CA SER A 302 -25.25 2.16 -2.03
C SER A 302 -26.29 3.26 -1.83
N TYR A 303 -26.82 3.46 -0.62
CA TYR A 303 -27.68 4.61 -0.33
C TYR A 303 -26.94 5.93 -0.51
N LEU A 304 -25.73 6.00 0.05
CA LEU A 304 -24.82 7.12 -0.08
C LEU A 304 -24.44 7.36 -1.56
N ASP A 305 -24.14 6.30 -2.30
CA ASP A 305 -23.82 6.41 -3.73
C ASP A 305 -25.02 6.85 -4.58
N VAL A 306 -26.26 6.44 -4.25
CA VAL A 306 -27.50 6.93 -4.89
C VAL A 306 -27.73 8.40 -4.58
N ARG A 307 -27.54 8.84 -3.34
CA ARG A 307 -27.66 10.26 -2.96
C ARG A 307 -26.66 11.12 -3.74
N GLN A 308 -25.41 10.66 -3.86
CA GLN A 308 -24.41 11.33 -4.70
C GLN A 308 -24.83 11.35 -6.18
N ALA A 309 -25.38 10.25 -6.71
CA ALA A 309 -25.85 10.18 -8.09
C ALA A 309 -26.98 11.18 -8.38
N LEU A 310 -27.93 11.33 -7.45
CA LEU A 310 -29.01 12.32 -7.55
C LEU A 310 -28.47 13.76 -7.53
N GLU A 311 -27.51 14.05 -6.64
CA GLU A 311 -26.84 15.37 -6.58
C GLU A 311 -26.14 15.72 -7.89
N GLU A 312 -25.40 14.79 -8.49
CA GLU A 312 -24.69 14.99 -9.76
C GLU A 312 -25.63 15.17 -10.96
N LEU A 313 -26.79 14.53 -10.92
CA LEU A 313 -27.86 14.74 -11.91
C LEU A 313 -28.60 16.08 -11.68
N GLY A 314 -28.29 16.81 -10.60
CA GLY A 314 -28.95 18.05 -10.21
C GLY A 314 -30.38 17.84 -9.72
N LEU A 315 -30.63 16.71 -9.05
CA LEU A 315 -31.93 16.29 -8.53
C LEU A 315 -31.94 16.48 -7.00
N ASP A 316 -32.31 17.68 -6.57
CA ASP A 316 -32.66 17.94 -5.18
C ASP A 316 -34.05 17.36 -4.83
N GLU A 317 -34.48 17.53 -3.58
CA GLU A 317 -35.77 17.00 -3.12
C GLU A 317 -36.96 17.56 -3.92
N VAL A 318 -36.94 18.86 -4.24
CA VAL A 318 -38.02 19.51 -4.98
C VAL A 318 -38.12 18.91 -6.38
N ARG A 319 -36.99 18.83 -7.09
CA ARG A 319 -36.94 18.31 -8.45
C ARG A 319 -37.20 16.81 -8.51
N ALA A 320 -36.79 16.06 -7.50
CA ALA A 320 -37.13 14.65 -7.37
C ALA A 320 -38.64 14.43 -7.22
N ASN A 321 -39.32 15.27 -6.44
CA ASN A 321 -40.79 15.24 -6.32
C ASN A 321 -41.48 15.63 -7.63
N ASP A 322 -40.98 16.64 -8.36
CA ASP A 322 -41.52 17.05 -9.67
C ASP A 322 -41.37 15.98 -10.75
N LEU A 323 -40.38 15.10 -10.61
CA LEU A 323 -40.13 13.96 -11.49
C LEU A 323 -40.79 12.66 -10.98
N GLY A 324 -41.50 12.70 -9.85
CA GLY A 324 -42.19 11.54 -9.29
C GLY A 324 -41.24 10.45 -8.77
N ILE A 325 -40.06 10.83 -8.25
CA ILE A 325 -39.02 9.92 -7.76
C ILE A 325 -39.23 9.63 -6.28
N ARG A 326 -39.46 8.36 -5.95
CA ARG A 326 -39.50 7.86 -4.57
C ARG A 326 -38.21 7.14 -4.23
N LEU A 327 -37.62 7.42 -3.07
CA LEU A 327 -36.38 6.78 -2.60
C LEU A 327 -36.64 6.06 -1.28
N PHE A 328 -36.37 4.75 -1.25
CA PHE A 328 -36.54 3.91 -0.07
C PHE A 328 -35.21 3.32 0.36
N LYS A 329 -34.80 3.68 1.57
CA LYS A 329 -33.59 3.21 2.21
C LYS A 329 -33.93 2.02 3.09
N ILE A 330 -33.33 0.87 2.77
CA ILE A 330 -33.41 -0.33 3.57
C ILE A 330 -32.28 -0.32 4.61
N ALA A 331 -32.62 -0.48 5.88
CA ALA A 331 -31.66 -0.74 6.94
C ALA A 331 -31.41 -2.24 7.11
N CYS A 332 -32.47 -3.05 6.95
CA CYS A 332 -32.44 -4.49 7.14
C CYS A 332 -32.66 -5.23 5.81
N PRO A 333 -31.62 -5.51 4.99
CA PRO A 333 -31.78 -6.21 3.70
C PRO A 333 -32.36 -7.62 3.80
N TRP A 334 -32.28 -8.26 4.97
CA TRP A 334 -32.97 -9.52 5.21
C TRP A 334 -33.30 -9.70 6.71
N PRO A 335 -34.52 -10.15 7.05
CA PRO A 335 -35.68 -10.30 6.16
C PRO A 335 -36.34 -8.95 5.84
N LEU A 336 -36.90 -8.79 4.64
CA LEU A 336 -37.74 -7.65 4.29
C LEU A 336 -39.19 -7.85 4.76
N ASP A 337 -39.85 -6.76 5.14
CA ASP A 337 -41.27 -6.77 5.50
C ASP A 337 -42.15 -6.67 4.23
N PRO A 338 -43.05 -7.64 3.98
CA PRO A 338 -43.89 -7.62 2.78
C PRO A 338 -44.84 -6.44 2.69
N GLN A 339 -45.32 -5.91 3.81
CA GLN A 339 -46.27 -4.79 3.83
C GLN A 339 -45.55 -3.49 3.48
N GLU A 340 -44.38 -3.24 4.07
CA GLU A 340 -43.55 -2.07 3.72
C GLU A 340 -43.22 -2.03 2.22
N LEU A 341 -42.90 -3.18 1.62
CA LEU A 341 -42.61 -3.26 0.18
C LEU A 341 -43.84 -2.94 -0.68
N LYS A 342 -45.02 -3.44 -0.30
CA LYS A 342 -46.28 -3.17 -1.02
C LYS A 342 -46.67 -1.69 -0.90
N ASP A 343 -46.53 -1.11 0.29
CA ASP A 343 -46.82 0.31 0.53
C ASP A 343 -45.89 1.22 -0.27
N PHE A 344 -44.59 0.88 -0.33
CA PHE A 344 -43.63 1.60 -1.15
C PHE A 344 -43.94 1.48 -2.66
N ALA A 345 -44.27 0.28 -3.12
CA ALA A 345 -44.54 -0.02 -4.53
C ALA A 345 -45.85 0.60 -5.04
N GLY A 346 -46.74 1.01 -4.14
CA GLY A 346 -48.03 1.61 -4.48
C GLY A 346 -47.91 2.83 -5.38
N GLY A 347 -48.52 2.73 -6.58
CA GLY A 347 -48.58 3.80 -7.58
C GLY A 347 -47.36 3.90 -8.50
N LEU A 348 -46.34 3.05 -8.34
CA LEU A 348 -45.14 3.07 -9.17
C LEU A 348 -45.31 2.27 -10.45
N ASP A 349 -44.68 2.73 -11.54
CA ASP A 349 -44.55 1.99 -12.79
C ASP A 349 -43.25 1.16 -12.81
N LEU A 350 -42.19 1.70 -12.20
CA LEU A 350 -40.84 1.16 -12.22
C LEU A 350 -40.24 1.21 -10.82
N VAL A 351 -39.58 0.13 -10.40
CA VAL A 351 -38.73 0.09 -9.22
C VAL A 351 -37.32 -0.33 -9.63
N MET A 352 -36.34 0.52 -9.33
CA MET A 352 -34.91 0.26 -9.54
C MET A 352 -34.26 -0.12 -8.21
N VAL A 353 -33.71 -1.33 -8.13
CA VAL A 353 -32.99 -1.81 -6.94
C VAL A 353 -31.49 -1.58 -7.11
N VAL A 354 -30.93 -0.72 -6.26
CA VAL A 354 -29.50 -0.39 -6.22
C VAL A 354 -28.87 -1.05 -5.01
N GLU A 355 -28.30 -2.23 -5.22
CA GLU A 355 -27.57 -2.99 -4.20
C GLU A 355 -26.21 -3.45 -4.74
N GLU A 356 -25.25 -3.78 -3.87
CA GLU A 356 -23.93 -4.25 -4.28
C GLU A 356 -23.95 -5.75 -4.64
N LYS A 357 -22.99 -6.22 -5.44
CA LYS A 357 -22.75 -7.66 -5.72
C LYS A 357 -23.98 -8.43 -6.25
N ARG A 358 -24.38 -9.53 -5.63
CA ARG A 358 -25.53 -10.35 -6.05
C ARG A 358 -26.84 -9.74 -5.54
N SER A 359 -27.94 -9.99 -6.26
CA SER A 359 -29.27 -9.53 -5.87
C SER A 359 -29.81 -10.28 -4.65
N LEU A 360 -30.10 -9.55 -3.57
CA LEU A 360 -30.79 -10.06 -2.38
C LEU A 360 -32.13 -9.34 -2.20
N ILE A 361 -32.15 -8.01 -2.32
CA ILE A 361 -33.36 -7.20 -2.20
C ILE A 361 -34.22 -7.37 -3.46
N GLU A 362 -33.61 -7.33 -4.66
CA GLU A 362 -34.34 -7.45 -5.93
C GLU A 362 -35.13 -8.76 -6.04
N VAL A 363 -34.58 -9.86 -5.51
CA VAL A 363 -35.24 -11.17 -5.53
C VAL A 363 -36.43 -11.21 -4.58
N GLN A 364 -36.23 -10.78 -3.32
CA GLN A 364 -37.31 -10.70 -2.33
C GLN A 364 -38.44 -9.76 -2.79
N LEU A 365 -38.09 -8.63 -3.41
CA LEU A 365 -39.08 -7.68 -3.94
C LEU A 365 -39.97 -8.32 -5.00
N ARG A 366 -39.39 -9.06 -5.95
CA ARG A 366 -40.18 -9.76 -6.97
C ARG A 366 -41.02 -10.86 -6.34
N GLU A 367 -40.49 -11.62 -5.38
CA GLU A 367 -41.23 -12.67 -4.68
C GLU A 367 -42.48 -12.13 -3.96
N GLU A 368 -42.37 -10.95 -3.34
CA GLU A 368 -43.49 -10.36 -2.58
C GLU A 368 -44.49 -9.56 -3.43
N LEU A 369 -44.08 -9.02 -4.58
CA LEU A 369 -44.93 -8.19 -5.46
C LEU A 369 -45.52 -8.96 -6.64
N TYR A 370 -44.76 -9.85 -7.29
CA TYR A 370 -45.23 -10.49 -8.53
C TYR A 370 -46.27 -11.56 -8.19
N GLY A 371 -47.50 -11.34 -8.63
CA GLY A 371 -48.71 -12.05 -8.19
C GLY A 371 -49.77 -11.14 -7.58
N THR A 372 -49.43 -9.89 -7.21
CA THR A 372 -50.41 -8.90 -6.69
C THR A 372 -51.10 -8.10 -7.80
N ALA A 373 -52.14 -7.33 -7.48
CA ALA A 373 -52.87 -6.51 -8.46
C ALA A 373 -52.03 -5.38 -9.07
N HIS A 374 -51.06 -4.85 -8.31
CA HIS A 374 -50.12 -3.82 -8.76
C HIS A 374 -48.71 -4.39 -8.78
N GLN A 375 -48.10 -4.47 -9.97
CA GLN A 375 -46.77 -5.05 -10.16
C GLN A 375 -45.93 -4.07 -10.98
N PRO A 376 -45.20 -3.13 -10.35
CA PRO A 376 -44.26 -2.31 -11.07
C PRO A 376 -43.21 -3.18 -11.74
N MET A 377 -42.65 -2.70 -12.85
CA MET A 377 -41.48 -3.32 -13.44
C MET A 377 -40.32 -3.21 -12.46
N VAL A 378 -39.73 -4.35 -12.06
CA VAL A 378 -38.57 -4.37 -11.16
C VAL A 378 -37.30 -4.62 -11.95
N ILE A 379 -36.38 -3.66 -11.92
CA ILE A 379 -35.02 -3.77 -12.47
C ILE A 379 -33.96 -3.53 -11.39
N GLY A 380 -32.73 -3.91 -11.66
CA GLY A 380 -31.62 -3.74 -10.71
C GLY A 380 -30.32 -4.23 -11.30
N LYS A 381 -29.95 -5.49 -11.05
CA LYS A 381 -28.78 -6.12 -11.69
C LYS A 381 -28.93 -6.19 -13.19
N LYS A 382 -30.14 -6.52 -13.65
CA LYS A 382 -30.52 -6.53 -15.05
C LYS A 382 -31.57 -5.49 -15.33
N ASP A 383 -31.55 -4.99 -16.56
CA ASP A 383 -32.55 -4.07 -17.08
C ASP A 383 -33.78 -4.80 -17.65
N GLU A 384 -34.67 -4.00 -18.25
CA GLU A 384 -35.92 -4.42 -18.87
C GLU A 384 -35.70 -5.41 -20.04
N GLN A 385 -34.52 -5.41 -20.67
CA GLN A 385 -34.14 -6.27 -21.79
C GLN A 385 -33.38 -7.52 -21.33
N GLY A 386 -33.05 -7.62 -20.04
CA GLY A 386 -32.27 -8.72 -19.47
C GLY A 386 -30.75 -8.54 -19.60
N GLU A 387 -30.31 -7.35 -20.03
CA GLU A 387 -28.91 -6.94 -20.08
C GLU A 387 -28.43 -6.43 -18.72
N TRP A 388 -27.12 -6.43 -18.49
CA TRP A 388 -26.55 -5.99 -17.21
C TRP A 388 -26.69 -4.47 -17.04
N LEU A 389 -27.36 -4.06 -15.96
CA LEU A 389 -27.53 -2.65 -15.59
C LEU A 389 -26.54 -2.24 -14.49
N PHE A 390 -26.55 -2.96 -13.37
CA PHE A 390 -25.59 -2.77 -12.29
C PHE A 390 -24.63 -3.97 -12.17
N PRO A 391 -23.31 -3.74 -12.03
CA PRO A 391 -22.33 -4.82 -11.97
C PRO A 391 -22.55 -5.73 -10.76
N VAL A 392 -22.46 -7.05 -10.99
CA VAL A 392 -22.45 -8.07 -9.93
C VAL A 392 -21.07 -8.36 -9.36
N HIS A 393 -20.03 -7.74 -9.91
CA HIS A 393 -18.63 -7.90 -9.54
C HIS A 393 -18.00 -6.54 -9.22
N GLY A 394 -16.85 -6.54 -8.54
CA GLY A 394 -16.20 -5.29 -8.11
C GLY A 394 -17.07 -4.44 -7.17
N ALA A 395 -16.88 -3.13 -7.20
CA ALA A 395 -17.68 -2.13 -6.49
C ALA A 395 -18.60 -1.40 -7.46
N LEU A 396 -19.76 -0.98 -6.95
CA LEU A 396 -20.71 -0.12 -7.67
C LEU A 396 -20.28 1.35 -7.53
N ASN A 397 -20.24 2.11 -8.63
CA ASN A 397 -19.85 3.53 -8.59
C ASN A 397 -21.06 4.46 -8.71
N PRO A 398 -21.02 5.65 -8.07
CA PRO A 398 -22.06 6.67 -8.20
C PRO A 398 -22.35 7.08 -9.65
N ASN A 399 -21.33 7.17 -10.51
CA ASN A 399 -21.53 7.55 -11.92
C ASN A 399 -22.32 6.50 -12.70
N ASP A 400 -22.07 5.20 -12.45
CA ASP A 400 -22.82 4.12 -13.11
C ASP A 400 -24.30 4.16 -12.68
N ILE A 401 -24.55 4.46 -11.39
CA ILE A 401 -25.89 4.70 -10.85
C ILE A 401 -26.54 5.93 -11.51
N ALA A 402 -25.83 7.06 -11.58
CA ALA A 402 -26.34 8.29 -12.19
C ALA A 402 -26.71 8.09 -13.66
N ILE A 403 -25.88 7.36 -14.42
CA ILE A 403 -26.14 7.06 -15.82
C ILE A 403 -27.40 6.20 -15.96
N ALA A 404 -27.51 5.13 -15.17
CA ALA A 404 -28.67 4.25 -15.18
C ALA A 404 -29.97 4.99 -14.81
N LEU A 405 -29.96 5.75 -13.70
CA LEU A 405 -31.10 6.52 -13.22
C LEU A 405 -31.50 7.62 -14.22
N GLY A 406 -30.55 8.44 -14.65
CA GLY A 406 -30.79 9.56 -15.57
C GLY A 406 -31.36 9.10 -16.91
N ALA A 407 -30.85 7.99 -17.46
CA ALA A 407 -31.36 7.43 -18.72
C ALA A 407 -32.82 6.98 -18.61
N ARG A 408 -33.23 6.34 -17.51
CA ARG A 408 -34.63 5.93 -17.29
C ARG A 408 -35.52 7.14 -17.04
N LEU A 409 -35.07 8.11 -16.25
CA LEU A 409 -35.82 9.35 -15.98
C LEU A 409 -36.18 10.10 -17.27
N LEU A 410 -35.24 10.20 -18.22
CA LEU A 410 -35.47 10.84 -19.51
C LEU A 410 -36.48 10.12 -20.42
N GLN A 411 -36.75 8.82 -20.19
CA GLN A 411 -37.80 8.08 -20.90
C GLN A 411 -39.20 8.44 -20.38
N TYR A 412 -39.33 8.77 -19.09
CA TYR A 412 -40.59 9.19 -18.48
C TYR A 412 -40.92 10.65 -18.76
N ARG A 413 -39.91 11.53 -18.69
CA ARG A 413 -40.08 12.98 -18.92
C ARG A 413 -38.84 13.57 -19.58
N GLY A 414 -39.03 14.27 -20.69
CA GLY A 414 -37.96 15.04 -21.32
C GLY A 414 -37.53 16.21 -20.43
N ASP A 415 -36.25 16.25 -20.05
CA ASP A 415 -35.64 17.34 -19.28
C ASP A 415 -34.26 17.70 -19.90
N PRO A 416 -34.12 18.89 -20.51
CA PRO A 416 -32.85 19.31 -21.13
C PRO A 416 -31.69 19.42 -20.14
N ALA A 417 -31.93 19.92 -18.92
CA ALA A 417 -30.88 20.11 -17.93
C ALA A 417 -30.38 18.75 -17.38
N LEU A 418 -31.29 17.81 -17.15
CA LEU A 418 -30.92 16.43 -16.79
C LEU A 418 -30.11 15.76 -17.91
N ARG A 419 -30.50 15.96 -19.17
CA ARG A 419 -29.78 15.41 -20.33
C ARG A 419 -28.34 15.93 -20.40
N THR A 420 -28.13 17.23 -20.25
CA THR A 420 -26.78 17.81 -20.24
C THR A 420 -25.92 17.21 -19.14
N ARG A 421 -26.45 17.11 -17.91
CA ARG A 421 -25.72 16.49 -16.78
C ARG A 421 -25.38 15.03 -17.05
N LEU A 422 -26.32 14.26 -17.58
CA LEU A 422 -26.12 12.86 -17.92
C LEU A 422 -25.00 12.69 -18.96
N GLU A 423 -24.98 13.53 -20.00
CA GLU A 423 -23.93 13.53 -21.04
C GLU A 423 -22.56 13.89 -20.47
N GLU A 424 -22.48 14.85 -19.55
CA GLU A 424 -21.24 15.21 -18.83
C GLU A 424 -20.69 14.03 -18.02
N ILE A 425 -21.55 13.36 -17.24
CA ILE A 425 -21.19 12.21 -16.41
C ILE A 425 -20.76 11.02 -17.28
N ALA A 426 -21.52 10.72 -18.34
CA ALA A 426 -21.19 9.65 -19.28
C ALA A 426 -19.85 9.91 -19.99
N ALA A 427 -19.58 11.16 -20.39
CA ALA A 427 -18.29 11.54 -20.97
C ALA A 427 -17.13 11.37 -19.97
N ALA A 428 -17.33 11.74 -18.70
CA ALA A 428 -16.32 11.52 -17.65
C ALA A 428 -16.03 10.04 -17.43
N GLN A 429 -17.07 9.20 -17.40
CA GLN A 429 -16.94 7.75 -17.27
C GLN A 429 -16.25 7.12 -18.51
N GLY A 430 -16.58 7.60 -19.71
CA GLY A 430 -15.92 7.20 -20.97
C GLY A 430 -14.42 7.52 -20.97
N ARG A 431 -14.02 8.72 -20.54
CA ARG A 431 -12.60 9.09 -20.39
C ARG A 431 -11.87 8.17 -19.41
N LEU A 432 -12.50 7.81 -18.29
CA LEU A 432 -11.94 6.84 -17.37
C LEU A 432 -11.78 5.46 -18.04
N ALA A 433 -12.74 5.01 -18.84
CA ALA A 433 -12.65 3.72 -19.54
C ALA A 433 -11.49 3.69 -20.56
N GLU A 434 -11.31 4.78 -21.32
CA GLU A 434 -10.27 4.93 -22.35
C GLU A 434 -8.87 5.22 -21.79
N ALA A 435 -8.77 5.73 -20.56
CA ALA A 435 -7.50 6.10 -19.96
C ALA A 435 -6.52 4.91 -19.91
N ILE A 436 -5.29 5.15 -20.38
CA ILE A 436 -4.22 4.16 -20.47
C ILE A 436 -3.38 4.21 -19.19
N GLU A 437 -3.13 3.05 -18.59
CA GLU A 437 -2.22 2.94 -17.46
C GLU A 437 -0.77 3.06 -17.95
N VAL A 438 -0.16 4.24 -17.74
CA VAL A 438 1.20 4.56 -18.20
C VAL A 438 2.26 3.78 -17.42
N ALA A 439 2.06 3.62 -16.12
CA ALA A 439 2.92 2.86 -15.23
C ALA A 439 2.09 2.31 -14.05
N LYS A 440 2.39 1.07 -13.64
CA LYS A 440 1.74 0.40 -12.51
C LYS A 440 2.73 0.19 -11.38
N ARG A 441 2.31 0.47 -10.14
CA ARG A 441 3.11 0.23 -8.94
C ARG A 441 2.69 -1.06 -8.24
N THR A 442 3.37 -2.16 -8.57
CA THR A 442 3.06 -3.48 -8.01
C THR A 442 3.45 -3.57 -6.52
N PRO A 443 2.62 -4.18 -5.65
CA PRO A 443 2.97 -4.45 -4.25
C PRO A 443 4.32 -5.17 -4.11
N TYR A 444 5.16 -4.71 -3.19
CA TYR A 444 6.53 -5.23 -3.04
C TYR A 444 6.99 -5.38 -1.58
N PHE A 445 8.03 -6.19 -1.34
CA PHE A 445 8.59 -6.37 0.00
C PHE A 445 9.28 -5.12 0.53
N CYS A 446 9.14 -4.90 1.84
CA CYS A 446 9.87 -3.84 2.54
C CYS A 446 11.39 -4.05 2.44
N SER A 447 12.17 -2.97 2.53
CA SER A 447 13.64 -3.07 2.63
C SER A 447 14.04 -4.01 3.77
N GLY A 448 14.92 -4.98 3.50
CA GLY A 448 15.39 -5.97 4.47
C GLY A 448 14.32 -6.94 5.00
N CYS A 449 13.23 -7.15 4.25
CA CYS A 449 12.19 -8.11 4.60
C CYS A 449 12.73 -9.55 4.68
N PRO A 450 12.38 -10.35 5.71
CA PRO A 450 12.77 -11.77 5.78
C PRO A 450 12.19 -12.61 4.62
N HIS A 451 11.09 -12.18 4.01
CA HIS A 451 10.51 -12.82 2.83
C HIS A 451 11.41 -12.75 1.58
N ASN A 452 12.38 -11.82 1.55
CA ASN A 452 13.31 -11.71 0.42
C ASN A 452 14.15 -12.98 0.22
N SER A 453 14.59 -13.62 1.31
CA SER A 453 15.33 -14.88 1.31
C SER A 453 14.44 -16.10 1.52
N SER A 454 13.57 -16.06 2.54
CA SER A 454 12.81 -17.23 2.98
C SER A 454 11.85 -17.79 1.93
N THR A 455 11.35 -16.99 0.98
CA THR A 455 10.44 -17.49 -0.06
C THR A 455 11.15 -17.97 -1.34
N VAL A 456 12.49 -17.92 -1.36
CA VAL A 456 13.29 -18.57 -2.42
C VAL A 456 13.40 -20.06 -2.10
N VAL A 457 13.20 -20.90 -3.12
CA VAL A 457 13.33 -22.37 -3.04
C VAL A 457 14.49 -22.85 -3.93
N PRO A 458 15.03 -24.05 -3.68
CA PRO A 458 16.07 -24.62 -4.53
C PRO A 458 15.60 -24.81 -5.98
N GLU A 459 16.52 -24.71 -6.93
CA GLU A 459 16.24 -24.93 -8.35
C GLU A 459 15.53 -26.28 -8.59
N GLY A 460 14.48 -26.27 -9.42
CA GLY A 460 13.65 -27.45 -9.72
C GLY A 460 12.62 -27.80 -8.63
N SER A 461 12.64 -27.12 -7.49
CA SER A 461 11.62 -27.24 -6.44
C SER A 461 10.42 -26.34 -6.72
N ARG A 462 9.32 -26.57 -5.99
CA ARG A 462 8.12 -25.73 -6.02
C ARG A 462 7.67 -25.43 -4.60
N ALA A 463 7.23 -24.21 -4.36
CA ALA A 463 6.49 -23.85 -3.15
C ALA A 463 5.05 -23.41 -3.46
N TYR A 464 4.16 -23.57 -2.49
CA TYR A 464 2.91 -22.80 -2.45
C TYR A 464 3.07 -21.51 -1.65
N ALA A 465 2.34 -20.47 -2.04
CA ALA A 465 2.25 -19.26 -1.24
C ALA A 465 1.30 -19.49 -0.05
N GLY A 466 1.67 -18.93 1.11
CA GLY A 466 0.74 -18.75 2.22
C GLY A 466 -0.01 -17.41 2.12
N ILE A 467 -0.96 -17.19 3.03
CA ILE A 467 -1.64 -15.90 3.17
C ILE A 467 -0.72 -14.84 3.78
N GLY A 468 -1.02 -13.56 3.53
CA GLY A 468 -0.27 -12.41 4.03
C GLY A 468 0.85 -11.99 3.07
N CYS A 469 2.02 -11.60 3.61
CA CYS A 469 3.15 -11.19 2.76
C CYS A 469 3.64 -12.32 1.82
N HIS A 470 3.42 -13.59 2.18
CA HIS A 470 3.72 -14.73 1.30
C HIS A 470 2.96 -14.67 -0.03
N TYR A 471 1.74 -14.14 -0.05
CA TYR A 471 0.94 -14.01 -1.26
C TYR A 471 1.58 -13.06 -2.28
N MET A 472 2.33 -12.05 -1.82
CA MET A 472 2.97 -11.07 -2.70
C MET A 472 4.05 -11.68 -3.60
N VAL A 473 4.53 -12.88 -3.26
CA VAL A 473 5.48 -13.64 -4.08
C VAL A 473 4.90 -13.98 -5.45
N GLN A 474 3.58 -14.05 -5.61
CA GLN A 474 2.94 -14.34 -6.91
C GLN A 474 3.29 -13.28 -7.99
N TRP A 475 3.67 -12.06 -7.59
CA TRP A 475 4.13 -11.01 -8.50
C TRP A 475 5.65 -10.92 -8.61
N MET A 476 6.36 -11.90 -8.05
CA MET A 476 7.81 -11.99 -8.07
C MET A 476 8.15 -13.28 -8.81
N ASP A 477 8.70 -13.19 -10.03
CA ASP A 477 9.39 -14.29 -10.75
C ASP A 477 10.21 -15.18 -9.79
N ARG A 478 9.57 -16.25 -9.30
CA ARG A 478 10.00 -17.20 -8.24
C ARG A 478 9.13 -18.45 -8.39
N ASP A 479 9.67 -19.62 -8.05
CA ASP A 479 8.96 -20.91 -8.08
C ASP A 479 8.01 -21.12 -6.88
N THR A 480 7.32 -20.06 -6.46
CA THR A 480 6.26 -20.11 -5.45
C THR A 480 4.94 -19.73 -6.11
N THR A 481 4.08 -20.71 -6.35
CA THR A 481 2.86 -20.55 -7.15
C THR A 481 1.65 -21.11 -6.42
N GLY A 482 0.47 -20.61 -6.75
CA GLY A 482 -0.78 -21.04 -6.10
C GLY A 482 -0.88 -20.60 -4.64
N PHE A 483 -2.10 -20.64 -4.11
CA PHE A 483 -2.44 -20.25 -2.74
C PHE A 483 -3.75 -20.92 -2.33
N THR A 484 -4.07 -20.88 -1.05
CA THR A 484 -5.29 -21.46 -0.47
C THR A 484 -5.78 -20.60 0.70
N GLN A 485 -6.93 -20.93 1.29
CA GLN A 485 -7.47 -20.21 2.44
C GLN A 485 -6.56 -20.31 3.68
N MET A 486 -6.66 -19.33 4.58
CA MET A 486 -5.90 -19.29 5.83
C MET A 486 -6.24 -20.52 6.70
N GLY A 487 -5.20 -21.26 7.11
CA GLY A 487 -5.31 -22.53 7.83
C GLY A 487 -5.39 -23.76 6.93
N GLY A 488 -5.57 -23.60 5.61
CA GLY A 488 -5.54 -24.67 4.62
C GLY A 488 -4.17 -24.90 3.98
N GLU A 489 -3.19 -24.03 4.28
CA GLU A 489 -1.86 -24.08 3.68
C GLU A 489 -1.21 -25.48 3.82
N GLY A 490 -0.85 -26.08 2.69
CA GLY A 490 -0.23 -27.40 2.59
C GLY A 490 -1.23 -28.55 2.51
N ALA A 491 -2.46 -28.37 2.97
CA ALA A 491 -3.51 -29.38 2.86
C ALA A 491 -3.92 -29.65 1.40
N ASN A 492 -3.80 -28.64 0.53
CA ASN A 492 -3.97 -28.81 -0.92
C ASN A 492 -2.98 -29.82 -1.54
N TRP A 493 -1.78 -29.96 -0.98
CA TRP A 493 -0.83 -30.99 -1.42
C TRP A 493 -1.29 -32.40 -1.09
N VAL A 494 -2.03 -32.61 0.00
CA VAL A 494 -2.61 -33.92 0.33
C VAL A 494 -3.50 -34.42 -0.82
N GLY A 495 -4.27 -33.52 -1.44
CA GLY A 495 -5.07 -33.83 -2.62
C GLY A 495 -4.29 -33.92 -3.92
N GLU A 496 -3.23 -33.13 -4.10
CA GLU A 496 -2.43 -33.14 -5.35
C GLU A 496 -1.42 -34.30 -5.41
N ALA A 497 -0.80 -34.67 -4.29
CA ALA A 497 0.33 -35.61 -4.23
C ALA A 497 0.05 -36.96 -4.91
N PRO A 498 -1.12 -37.62 -4.71
CA PRO A 498 -1.41 -38.91 -5.34
C PRO A 498 -1.52 -38.85 -6.87
N PHE A 499 -1.72 -37.66 -7.45
CA PHE A 499 -1.91 -37.45 -8.89
C PHE A 499 -0.74 -36.70 -9.54
N SER A 500 0.33 -36.44 -8.80
CA SER A 500 1.49 -35.69 -9.27
C SER A 500 2.69 -36.60 -9.53
N LYS A 501 3.45 -36.31 -10.60
CA LYS A 501 4.79 -36.90 -10.80
C LYS A 501 5.84 -36.30 -9.85
N ARG A 502 5.51 -35.20 -9.16
CA ARG A 502 6.39 -34.54 -8.21
C ARG A 502 6.26 -35.21 -6.86
N GLY A 503 7.39 -35.60 -6.27
CA GLY A 503 7.41 -36.31 -4.98
C GLY A 503 7.44 -35.42 -3.75
N HIS A 504 7.60 -34.09 -3.88
CA HIS A 504 7.76 -33.16 -2.75
C HIS A 504 7.41 -31.71 -3.13
N VAL A 505 6.89 -30.95 -2.17
CA VAL A 505 6.68 -29.50 -2.26
C VAL A 505 7.07 -28.78 -0.97
N PHE A 506 7.35 -27.48 -1.08
CA PHE A 506 7.45 -26.58 0.06
C PHE A 506 6.11 -25.84 0.29
N GLN A 507 5.72 -25.59 1.54
CA GLN A 507 4.58 -24.74 1.88
C GLN A 507 5.05 -23.57 2.73
N ASN A 508 4.94 -22.34 2.23
CA ASN A 508 5.20 -21.18 3.06
C ASN A 508 4.05 -20.94 4.04
N LEU A 509 4.35 -20.73 5.32
CA LEU A 509 3.38 -20.53 6.39
C LEU A 509 3.90 -19.44 7.34
N GLY A 510 3.05 -18.50 7.76
CA GLY A 510 3.43 -17.52 8.78
C GLY A 510 3.10 -18.00 10.20
N ASP A 511 3.83 -17.50 11.20
CA ASP A 511 3.54 -17.70 12.63
C ASP A 511 2.08 -17.42 13.03
N GLY A 512 1.51 -16.29 12.59
CA GLY A 512 0.11 -15.96 12.85
C GLY A 512 -0.88 -16.93 12.19
N THR A 513 -0.56 -17.46 11.01
CA THR A 513 -1.41 -18.49 10.38
C THR A 513 -1.27 -19.84 11.07
N TYR A 514 -0.06 -20.17 11.51
CA TYR A 514 0.20 -21.39 12.28
C TYR A 514 -0.66 -21.43 13.55
N THR A 515 -0.69 -20.33 14.32
CA THR A 515 -1.51 -20.22 15.54
C THR A 515 -3.01 -20.22 15.23
N HIS A 516 -3.43 -19.55 14.15
CA HIS A 516 -4.85 -19.45 13.78
C HIS A 516 -5.47 -20.82 13.46
N SER A 517 -4.85 -21.60 12.57
CA SER A 517 -5.33 -22.92 12.16
C SER A 517 -4.32 -23.77 11.38
N GLY A 518 -3.16 -23.23 11.00
CA GLY A 518 -2.17 -23.95 10.18
C GLY A 518 -1.58 -25.19 10.85
N SER A 519 -1.60 -25.25 12.19
CA SER A 519 -1.23 -26.47 12.93
C SER A 519 -2.12 -27.68 12.57
N LEU A 520 -3.40 -27.46 12.29
CA LEU A 520 -4.32 -28.52 11.87
C LEU A 520 -3.97 -29.07 10.47
N ALA A 521 -3.54 -28.20 9.56
CA ALA A 521 -3.08 -28.63 8.24
C ALA A 521 -1.80 -29.49 8.33
N ILE A 522 -0.86 -29.11 9.20
CA ILE A 522 0.36 -29.90 9.47
C ILE A 522 -0.03 -31.27 10.03
N ARG A 523 -0.92 -31.32 11.03
CA ARG A 523 -1.43 -32.58 11.62
C ARG A 523 -2.01 -33.49 10.54
N TRP A 524 -2.84 -32.95 9.64
CA TRP A 524 -3.45 -33.76 8.58
C TRP A 524 -2.43 -34.22 7.53
N ALA A 525 -1.44 -33.40 7.18
CA ALA A 525 -0.36 -33.79 6.30
C ALA A 525 0.47 -34.95 6.88
N VAL A 526 0.75 -34.93 8.19
CA VAL A 526 1.40 -36.04 8.89
C VAL A 526 0.55 -37.30 8.83
N ALA A 527 -0.73 -37.19 9.18
CA ALA A 527 -1.67 -38.32 9.14
C ALA A 527 -1.81 -38.93 7.73
N SER A 528 -1.65 -38.12 6.69
CA SER A 528 -1.75 -38.55 5.29
C SER A 528 -0.45 -39.12 4.72
N GLY A 529 0.68 -39.02 5.46
CA GLY A 529 1.97 -39.55 5.04
C GLY A 529 2.56 -38.90 3.77
N VAL A 530 2.12 -37.68 3.42
CA VAL A 530 2.63 -36.98 2.23
C VAL A 530 3.99 -36.34 2.48
N ASN A 531 4.81 -36.28 1.43
CA ASN A 531 6.12 -35.65 1.47
C ASN A 531 6.00 -34.13 1.26
N ILE A 532 6.18 -33.34 2.31
CA ILE A 532 6.05 -31.88 2.27
C ILE A 532 6.95 -31.23 3.32
N THR A 533 7.56 -30.11 2.97
CA THR A 533 8.28 -29.26 3.93
C THR A 533 7.49 -28.00 4.22
N TYR A 534 7.04 -27.83 5.45
CA TYR A 534 6.49 -26.57 5.92
C TYR A 534 7.61 -25.58 6.19
N LYS A 535 7.56 -24.41 5.56
CA LYS A 535 8.47 -23.28 5.80
C LYS A 535 7.73 -22.28 6.69
N LEU A 536 7.84 -22.49 8.00
CA LEU A 536 7.20 -21.67 9.01
C LEU A 536 8.06 -20.45 9.30
N LEU A 537 7.62 -19.28 8.86
CA LEU A 537 8.31 -18.03 9.09
C LEU A 537 7.81 -17.38 10.39
N TYR A 538 8.70 -17.31 11.38
CA TYR A 538 8.50 -16.58 12.62
C TYR A 538 9.02 -15.14 12.47
N ASN A 539 8.11 -14.17 12.43
CA ASN A 539 8.44 -12.75 12.27
C ASN A 539 8.00 -11.89 13.46
N ASP A 540 7.41 -12.50 14.50
CA ASP A 540 7.01 -11.89 15.77
C ASP A 540 5.93 -10.80 15.61
N ALA A 541 5.25 -10.76 14.46
CA ALA A 541 4.20 -9.79 14.19
C ALA A 541 3.28 -10.20 13.03
N VAL A 542 1.98 -10.06 13.21
CA VAL A 542 1.01 -10.09 12.11
C VAL A 542 1.22 -8.83 11.26
N ALA A 543 2.12 -8.96 10.28
CA ALA A 543 2.79 -7.84 9.64
C ALA A 543 1.82 -6.91 8.88
N MET A 544 0.80 -7.48 8.25
CA MET A 544 -0.16 -6.73 7.44
C MET A 544 -1.27 -6.04 8.24
N THR A 545 -1.41 -6.33 9.54
CA THR A 545 -2.44 -5.73 10.41
C THR A 545 -1.88 -4.58 11.24
N GLY A 546 -0.76 -3.98 10.82
CA GLY A 546 -0.09 -2.92 11.56
C GLY A 546 0.83 -3.42 12.67
N GLY A 547 1.29 -4.67 12.62
CA GLY A 547 2.31 -5.21 13.53
C GLY A 547 1.77 -5.70 14.87
N GLN A 548 0.55 -6.24 14.88
CA GLN A 548 -0.05 -6.85 16.08
C GLN A 548 0.67 -8.17 16.42
N GLN A 549 0.69 -8.57 17.69
CA GLN A 549 1.27 -9.86 18.06
C GLN A 549 0.31 -11.01 17.74
N ALA A 550 0.85 -12.18 17.38
CA ALA A 550 0.07 -13.38 17.18
C ALA A 550 -0.52 -13.89 18.51
N GLU A 551 -1.73 -14.45 18.46
CA GLU A 551 -2.39 -15.02 19.63
C GLU A 551 -1.55 -16.15 20.24
N GLY A 552 -1.50 -16.19 21.58
CA GLY A 552 -0.72 -17.20 22.32
C GLY A 552 0.78 -16.90 22.44
N HIS A 553 1.36 -16.04 21.61
CA HIS A 553 2.77 -15.62 21.68
C HIS A 553 3.78 -16.79 21.74
N LEU A 554 3.57 -17.82 20.91
CA LEU A 554 4.45 -18.99 20.90
C LEU A 554 5.86 -18.61 20.47
N SER A 555 6.86 -18.98 21.27
CA SER A 555 8.27 -18.85 20.89
C SER A 555 8.68 -19.89 19.84
N PRO A 556 9.78 -19.68 19.10
CA PRO A 556 10.29 -20.65 18.12
C PRO A 556 10.47 -22.07 18.68
N ASP A 557 10.98 -22.22 19.91
CA ASP A 557 11.15 -23.52 20.55
C ASP A 557 9.82 -24.18 20.96
N GLN A 558 8.81 -23.39 21.34
CA GLN A 558 7.47 -23.89 21.61
C GLN A 558 6.79 -24.39 20.34
N MET A 559 6.92 -23.66 19.23
CA MET A 559 6.41 -24.10 17.93
C MET A 559 7.09 -25.40 17.47
N ALA A 560 8.42 -25.49 17.59
CA ALA A 560 9.16 -26.70 17.27
C ALA A 560 8.69 -27.90 18.11
N ARG A 561 8.45 -27.71 19.42
CA ARG A 561 7.92 -28.78 20.29
C ARG A 561 6.50 -29.20 19.92
N GLN A 562 5.63 -28.26 19.56
CA GLN A 562 4.29 -28.59 19.10
C GLN A 562 4.32 -29.42 17.82
N VAL A 563 5.04 -28.99 16.77
CA VAL A 563 5.08 -29.77 15.52
C VAL A 563 5.78 -31.13 15.68
N ALA A 564 6.78 -31.23 16.57
CA ALA A 564 7.40 -32.52 16.90
C ALA A 564 6.38 -33.46 17.54
N ALA A 565 5.52 -32.95 18.43
CA ALA A 565 4.44 -33.71 19.05
C ALA A 565 3.35 -34.13 18.04
N GLU A 566 3.15 -33.39 16.95
CA GLU A 566 2.27 -33.77 15.84
C GLU A 566 2.88 -34.88 14.95
N GLY A 567 4.16 -35.24 15.13
CA GLY A 567 4.83 -36.32 14.40
C GLY A 567 5.82 -35.87 13.32
N VAL A 568 6.20 -34.58 13.28
CA VAL A 568 7.25 -34.09 12.38
C VAL A 568 8.62 -34.55 12.88
N SER A 569 9.29 -35.41 12.11
CA SER A 569 10.55 -36.07 12.53
C SER A 569 11.81 -35.24 12.25
N ARG A 570 11.77 -34.33 11.27
CA ARG A 570 12.92 -33.50 10.89
C ARG A 570 12.57 -32.01 10.98
N ILE A 571 13.25 -31.30 11.89
CA ILE A 571 13.07 -29.87 12.14
C ILE A 571 14.40 -29.12 12.00
N ALA A 572 14.46 -28.14 11.11
CA ALA A 572 15.59 -27.24 10.97
C ALA A 572 15.18 -25.80 11.32
N VAL A 573 15.91 -25.18 12.26
CA VAL A 573 15.74 -23.77 12.63
C VAL A 573 16.77 -22.95 11.88
N VAL A 574 16.32 -21.93 11.17
CA VAL A 574 17.15 -21.04 10.36
C VAL A 574 16.97 -19.61 10.87
N SER A 575 18.05 -18.91 11.22
CA SER A 575 17.98 -17.51 11.68
C SER A 575 19.09 -16.62 11.11
N ASP A 576 18.87 -15.30 11.13
CA ASP A 576 19.92 -14.30 10.88
C ASP A 576 20.92 -14.16 12.04
N ASP A 577 20.59 -14.75 13.19
CA ASP A 577 21.45 -14.79 14.38
C ASP A 577 21.17 -16.08 15.19
N PRO A 578 21.74 -17.25 14.78
CA PRO A 578 21.49 -18.53 15.45
C PRO A 578 21.97 -18.58 16.91
N ASP A 579 23.00 -17.80 17.25
CA ASP A 579 23.61 -17.80 18.58
C ASP A 579 22.78 -17.02 19.62
N LYS A 580 21.68 -16.37 19.20
CA LYS A 580 20.78 -15.63 20.10
C LYS A 580 20.03 -16.53 21.09
N TYR A 581 19.92 -17.83 20.80
CA TYR A 581 19.21 -18.76 21.67
C TYR A 581 20.11 -19.20 22.83
N PRO A 582 19.66 -19.05 24.09
CA PRO A 582 20.40 -19.55 25.23
C PRO A 582 20.66 -21.06 25.12
N ALA A 583 21.80 -21.54 25.64
CA ALA A 583 22.15 -22.96 25.63
C ALA A 583 21.11 -23.86 26.33
N GLY A 584 20.32 -23.31 27.26
CA GLY A 584 19.21 -24.00 27.93
C GLY A 584 17.89 -24.05 27.16
N THR A 585 17.84 -23.58 25.91
CA THR A 585 16.62 -23.60 25.09
C THR A 585 16.20 -25.04 24.80
N LEU A 586 14.93 -25.37 25.08
CA LEU A 586 14.41 -26.74 24.99
C LEU A 586 13.95 -27.08 23.57
N TRP A 587 14.91 -27.44 22.71
CA TRP A 587 14.62 -27.92 21.36
C TRP A 587 14.21 -29.41 21.34
N PRO A 588 13.29 -29.83 20.46
CA PRO A 588 13.01 -31.25 20.22
C PRO A 588 14.26 -32.01 19.75
N LEU A 589 14.32 -33.31 20.05
CA LEU A 589 15.39 -34.19 19.59
C LEU A 589 15.52 -34.16 18.06
N GLY A 590 16.76 -34.06 17.54
CA GLY A 590 17.02 -34.00 16.10
C GLY A 590 16.84 -32.62 15.47
N THR A 591 16.52 -31.59 16.26
CA THR A 591 16.48 -30.20 15.77
C THR A 591 17.89 -29.68 15.49
N THR A 592 18.08 -29.05 14.32
CA THR A 592 19.36 -28.45 13.92
C THR A 592 19.22 -26.93 13.78
N LEU A 593 20.18 -26.15 14.27
CA LEU A 593 20.20 -24.70 14.14
C LEU A 593 21.20 -24.29 13.05
N HIS A 594 20.77 -23.42 12.14
CA HIS A 594 21.54 -22.98 10.98
C HIS A 594 21.46 -21.48 10.79
N HIS A 595 22.52 -20.88 10.23
CA HIS A 595 22.44 -19.51 9.76
C HIS A 595 21.68 -19.45 8.44
N ARG A 596 20.98 -18.33 8.17
CA ARG A 596 20.22 -18.13 6.92
C ARG A 596 21.05 -18.22 5.64
N ASP A 597 22.38 -18.17 5.73
CA ASP A 597 23.26 -18.36 4.58
C ASP A 597 23.30 -19.83 4.12
N ASP A 598 22.95 -20.78 4.99
CA ASP A 598 22.90 -22.21 4.71
C ASP A 598 21.50 -22.65 4.21
N LEU A 599 20.59 -21.70 4.01
CA LEU A 599 19.17 -21.95 3.70
C LEU A 599 18.95 -22.86 2.48
N ASP A 600 19.72 -22.71 1.40
CA ASP A 600 19.59 -23.56 0.21
C ASP A 600 19.97 -25.03 0.52
N ALA A 601 21.08 -25.24 1.23
CA ALA A 601 21.54 -26.57 1.62
C ALA A 601 20.54 -27.26 2.54
N VAL A 602 20.03 -26.54 3.54
CA VAL A 602 19.00 -27.03 4.46
C VAL A 602 17.71 -27.39 3.70
N GLN A 603 17.26 -26.54 2.77
CA GLN A 603 16.07 -26.84 1.97
C GLN A 603 16.25 -28.09 1.11
N ARG A 604 17.41 -28.28 0.47
CA ARG A 604 17.70 -29.50 -0.32
C ARG A 604 17.70 -30.76 0.54
N GLU A 605 18.28 -30.70 1.74
CA GLU A 605 18.23 -31.80 2.71
C GLU A 605 16.77 -32.14 3.07
N LEU A 606 15.98 -31.13 3.45
CA LEU A 606 14.57 -31.33 3.85
C LEU A 606 13.69 -31.84 2.70
N ALA A 607 13.99 -31.48 1.45
CA ALA A 607 13.26 -31.97 0.28
C ALA A 607 13.45 -33.48 0.03
N THR A 608 14.50 -34.08 0.58
CA THR A 608 14.75 -35.53 0.50
C THR A 608 14.19 -36.31 1.69
N ALA A 609 13.70 -35.62 2.72
CA ALA A 609 13.08 -36.27 3.87
C ALA A 609 11.74 -36.91 3.48
N SER A 610 11.49 -38.14 3.95
CA SER A 610 10.20 -38.80 3.80
C SER A 610 9.21 -38.28 4.85
N GLY A 611 7.95 -38.12 4.44
CA GLY A 611 6.89 -37.54 5.26
C GLY A 611 7.00 -36.02 5.42
N VAL A 612 6.50 -35.51 6.53
CA VAL A 612 6.44 -34.08 6.81
C VAL A 612 7.73 -33.62 7.49
N SER A 613 8.31 -32.52 7.01
CA SER A 613 9.44 -31.84 7.63
C SER A 613 9.15 -30.36 7.89
N LEU A 614 9.85 -29.74 8.85
CA LEU A 614 9.72 -28.32 9.19
C LEU A 614 11.03 -27.57 8.97
N LEU A 615 10.94 -26.45 8.25
CA LEU A 615 11.92 -25.37 8.25
C LEU A 615 11.32 -24.19 9.02
N LEU A 616 11.80 -23.95 10.24
CA LEU A 616 11.41 -22.81 11.07
C LEU A 616 12.36 -21.64 10.78
N TYR A 617 11.89 -20.63 10.05
CA TYR A 617 12.67 -19.45 9.68
C TYR A 617 12.40 -18.31 10.66
N ASP A 618 13.29 -18.09 11.64
CA ASP A 618 13.16 -17.03 12.64
C ASP A 618 13.91 -15.76 12.19
N GLN A 619 13.14 -14.75 11.80
CA GLN A 619 13.64 -13.40 11.56
C GLN A 619 12.49 -12.37 11.67
N THR A 620 12.61 -11.44 12.64
CA THR A 620 11.57 -10.42 12.91
C THR A 620 11.22 -9.56 11.69
N CYS A 621 9.94 -9.20 11.56
CA CYS A 621 9.41 -8.32 10.53
C CYS A 621 10.21 -7.00 10.41
N ALA A 622 10.62 -6.63 9.19
CA ALA A 622 11.50 -5.48 8.96
C ALA A 622 10.86 -4.13 9.35
N THR A 623 9.55 -3.97 9.14
CA THR A 623 8.81 -2.77 9.56
C THR A 623 8.73 -2.67 11.08
N GLU A 624 8.54 -3.80 11.76
CA GLU A 624 8.46 -3.84 13.21
C GLU A 624 9.85 -3.64 13.86
N LYS A 625 10.91 -4.25 13.31
CA LYS A 625 12.32 -3.94 13.68
C LYS A 625 12.56 -2.43 13.65
N ARG A 626 12.13 -1.73 12.59
CA ARG A 626 12.28 -0.26 12.46
C ARG A 626 11.49 0.51 13.52
N ARG A 627 10.24 0.13 13.79
CA ARG A 627 9.39 0.79 14.80
C ARG A 627 9.97 0.64 16.21
N ARG A 628 10.37 -0.57 16.58
CA ARG A 628 10.97 -0.83 17.90
C ARG A 628 12.32 -0.15 18.07
N ARG A 629 13.17 -0.11 17.03
CA ARG A 629 14.42 0.69 17.04
C ARG A 629 14.17 2.18 17.29
N LYS A 630 13.16 2.78 16.65
CA LYS A 630 12.78 4.19 16.92
C LYS A 630 12.34 4.42 18.38
N ARG A 631 11.76 3.40 19.02
CA ARG A 631 11.33 3.43 20.43
C ARG A 631 12.41 2.96 21.41
N GLY A 632 13.61 2.60 20.95
CA GLY A 632 14.68 2.05 21.79
C GLY A 632 14.44 0.61 22.29
N ALA A 633 13.45 -0.10 21.76
CA ALA A 633 13.02 -1.43 22.21
C ALA A 633 13.57 -2.59 21.35
N TYR A 634 14.57 -2.35 20.49
CA TYR A 634 15.18 -3.39 19.65
C TYR A 634 16.63 -3.02 19.30
N PRO A 635 17.57 -3.98 19.21
CA PRO A 635 18.97 -3.70 18.87
C PRO A 635 19.11 -2.94 17.55
N ASP A 636 19.87 -1.85 17.58
CA ASP A 636 20.19 -1.08 16.39
C ASP A 636 21.65 -1.31 15.99
N PRO A 637 21.93 -2.11 14.93
CA PRO A 637 23.30 -2.36 14.51
C PRO A 637 24.02 -1.05 14.17
N ASP A 638 25.18 -0.86 14.78
CA ASP A 638 26.06 0.28 14.53
C ASP A 638 26.92 0.06 13.28
N LYS A 639 26.26 -0.38 12.21
CA LYS A 639 26.83 -0.65 10.90
C LYS A 639 25.95 -0.01 9.84
N ARG A 640 26.57 0.61 8.84
CA ARG A 640 25.93 1.16 7.63
C ARG A 640 26.68 0.68 6.40
N ILE A 641 26.00 0.71 5.26
CA ILE A 641 26.57 0.34 3.97
C ILE A 641 26.64 1.59 3.11
N ILE A 642 27.81 1.83 2.50
CA ILE A 642 28.01 2.82 1.45
C ILE A 642 28.53 2.13 0.19
N VAL A 643 28.16 2.67 -0.96
CA VAL A 643 28.63 2.21 -2.26
C VAL A 643 29.61 3.25 -2.80
N ASN A 644 30.84 2.84 -3.09
CA ASN A 644 31.77 3.68 -3.83
C ASN A 644 31.24 3.85 -5.25
N GLU A 645 30.79 5.06 -5.57
CA GLU A 645 30.11 5.41 -6.83
C GLU A 645 31.00 5.16 -8.05
N LEU A 646 32.29 5.46 -7.93
CA LEU A 646 33.26 5.27 -9.02
C LEU A 646 33.60 3.80 -9.24
N VAL A 647 33.63 2.97 -8.19
CA VAL A 647 33.85 1.52 -8.32
C VAL A 647 32.59 0.80 -8.80
N CYS A 648 31.39 1.30 -8.49
CA CYS A 648 30.15 0.67 -8.94
C CYS A 648 30.03 0.62 -10.47
N GLU A 649 29.64 -0.54 -11.02
CA GLU A 649 29.36 -0.72 -12.46
C GLU A 649 27.87 -0.61 -12.80
N GLY A 650 26.99 -0.35 -11.82
CA GLY A 650 25.54 -0.25 -12.06
C GLY A 650 24.86 -1.58 -12.43
N CYS A 651 25.56 -2.72 -12.30
CA CYS A 651 25.14 -4.03 -12.82
C CYS A 651 23.85 -4.61 -12.21
N GLY A 652 23.36 -4.08 -11.09
CA GLY A 652 22.10 -4.51 -10.48
C GLY A 652 22.16 -5.82 -9.68
N ASP A 653 23.29 -6.55 -9.65
CA ASP A 653 23.38 -7.83 -8.93
C ASP A 653 23.07 -7.71 -7.42
N CYS A 654 23.45 -6.59 -6.79
CA CYS A 654 23.03 -6.28 -5.42
C CYS A 654 21.50 -6.18 -5.25
N GLY A 655 20.77 -5.69 -6.26
CA GLY A 655 19.31 -5.68 -6.31
C GLY A 655 18.74 -7.08 -6.47
N VAL A 656 19.30 -7.88 -7.39
CA VAL A 656 18.90 -9.27 -7.63
C VAL A 656 19.09 -10.14 -6.38
N LYS A 657 20.24 -10.02 -5.69
CA LYS A 657 20.55 -10.82 -4.48
C LYS A 657 19.75 -10.40 -3.25
N SER A 658 19.43 -9.11 -3.10
CA SER A 658 18.77 -8.58 -1.89
C SER A 658 17.28 -8.37 -2.03
N ASN A 659 16.76 -8.22 -3.26
CA ASN A 659 15.38 -7.86 -3.55
C ASN A 659 14.95 -6.60 -2.75
N CYS A 660 15.87 -5.64 -2.60
CA CYS A 660 15.76 -4.54 -1.63
C CYS A 660 15.50 -3.20 -2.30
N VAL A 661 14.37 -2.57 -1.95
CA VAL A 661 13.96 -1.26 -2.45
C VAL A 661 14.76 -0.08 -1.88
N SER A 662 15.75 -0.32 -1.00
CA SER A 662 16.70 0.72 -0.56
C SER A 662 17.94 0.83 -1.45
N VAL A 663 18.14 -0.08 -2.41
CA VAL A 663 19.27 -0.03 -3.35
C VAL A 663 18.89 0.83 -4.57
N GLN A 664 18.89 2.14 -4.42
CA GLN A 664 18.42 3.08 -5.44
C GLN A 664 19.47 3.28 -6.56
N PRO A 665 19.06 3.56 -7.80
CA PRO A 665 20.00 4.03 -8.82
C PRO A 665 20.52 5.43 -8.47
N LEU A 666 21.67 5.75 -9.06
CA LEU A 666 22.30 7.07 -8.98
C LEU A 666 22.89 7.37 -10.36
N GLU A 667 22.43 8.44 -11.02
CA GLU A 667 23.03 8.89 -12.27
C GLU A 667 24.34 9.64 -12.00
N THR A 668 25.37 9.36 -12.80
CA THR A 668 26.71 9.98 -12.68
C THR A 668 27.31 10.23 -14.06
N GLU A 669 28.36 11.04 -14.15
CA GLU A 669 29.12 11.26 -15.39
C GLU A 669 29.68 9.97 -16.02
N PHE A 670 29.93 8.96 -15.17
CA PHE A 670 30.44 7.64 -15.60
C PHE A 670 29.33 6.60 -15.78
N GLY A 671 28.10 7.06 -16.02
CA GLY A 671 26.90 6.25 -16.23
C GLY A 671 26.17 5.90 -14.93
N ARG A 672 25.07 5.15 -15.06
CA ARG A 672 24.22 4.74 -13.94
C ARG A 672 24.97 3.88 -12.90
N LYS A 673 24.85 4.25 -11.63
CA LYS A 673 25.43 3.58 -10.45
C LYS A 673 24.34 3.17 -9.45
N ARG A 674 24.75 2.66 -8.28
CA ARG A 674 23.86 2.31 -7.17
C ARG A 674 24.26 3.07 -5.91
N GLN A 675 23.27 3.42 -5.12
CA GLN A 675 23.42 4.00 -3.79
C GLN A 675 22.47 3.33 -2.81
N ILE A 676 22.75 3.47 -1.52
CA ILE A 676 21.87 2.99 -0.45
C ILE A 676 21.13 4.18 0.13
N ASP A 677 19.81 4.16 0.05
CA ASP A 677 18.95 5.09 0.79
C ASP A 677 19.08 4.82 2.30
N GLN A 678 19.86 5.66 2.98
CA GLN A 678 20.14 5.55 4.41
C GLN A 678 18.90 5.79 5.28
N SER A 679 17.90 6.52 4.77
CA SER A 679 16.68 6.88 5.48
C SER A 679 15.66 5.73 5.50
N ASN A 680 15.71 4.86 4.49
CA ASN A 680 14.81 3.72 4.36
C ASN A 680 15.45 2.35 4.66
N CYS A 681 16.78 2.27 4.71
CA CYS A 681 17.51 1.02 4.98
C CYS A 681 17.17 0.42 6.36
N ASN A 682 16.80 -0.87 6.38
CA ASN A 682 16.51 -1.63 7.61
C ASN A 682 17.70 -2.46 8.13
N LYS A 683 18.88 -2.32 7.51
CA LYS A 683 20.16 -2.90 7.95
C LYS A 683 20.15 -4.43 8.03
N ASP A 684 19.60 -5.11 7.03
CA ASP A 684 19.71 -6.58 6.89
C ASP A 684 20.98 -7.02 6.15
N PHE A 685 21.65 -6.08 5.49
CA PHE A 685 22.94 -6.20 4.79
C PHE A 685 23.00 -7.20 3.62
N SER A 686 21.87 -7.77 3.18
CA SER A 686 21.85 -8.74 2.07
C SER A 686 22.33 -8.15 0.74
N CYS A 687 22.26 -6.82 0.56
CA CYS A 687 22.80 -6.13 -0.62
C CYS A 687 24.32 -6.35 -0.78
N VAL A 688 25.04 -6.59 0.32
CA VAL A 688 26.47 -6.91 0.32
C VAL A 688 26.71 -8.29 -0.32
N LYS A 689 25.73 -9.18 -0.43
CA LYS A 689 25.90 -10.47 -1.13
C LYS A 689 26.08 -10.33 -2.64
N GLY A 690 25.74 -9.17 -3.22
CA GLY A 690 26.03 -8.89 -4.63
C GLY A 690 27.53 -8.97 -4.92
N PHE A 691 27.90 -9.56 -6.06
CA PHE A 691 29.28 -9.74 -6.47
C PHE A 691 29.87 -8.42 -7.02
N CYS A 692 30.20 -7.54 -6.08
CA CYS A 692 30.69 -6.19 -6.35
C CYS A 692 31.66 -5.74 -5.25
N PRO A 693 32.86 -5.22 -5.61
CA PRO A 693 33.82 -4.69 -4.65
C PRO A 693 33.45 -3.28 -4.14
N SER A 694 32.43 -2.63 -4.70
CA SER A 694 32.06 -1.24 -4.36
C SER A 694 31.46 -1.05 -2.97
N PHE A 695 30.98 -2.13 -2.34
CA PHE A 695 30.27 -2.09 -1.06
C PHE A 695 31.26 -2.02 0.10
N VAL A 696 31.11 -1.01 0.95
CA VAL A 696 31.91 -0.83 2.18
C VAL A 696 30.97 -0.74 3.38
N THR A 697 31.28 -1.52 4.41
CA THR A 697 30.62 -1.40 5.70
C THR A 697 31.34 -0.34 6.54
N VAL A 698 30.56 0.60 7.06
CA VAL A 698 31.02 1.68 7.94
C VAL A 698 30.45 1.42 9.33
N HIS A 699 31.34 1.28 10.31
CA HIS A 699 31.00 1.06 11.72
C HIS A 699 31.05 2.41 12.46
N GLY A 700 30.16 2.64 13.44
CA GLY A 700 30.16 3.88 14.23
C GLY A 700 29.62 5.12 13.52
N ALA A 701 29.07 4.96 12.32
CA ALA A 701 28.69 6.10 11.48
C ALA A 701 27.20 6.46 11.59
N ARG A 702 26.95 7.75 11.86
CA ARG A 702 25.62 8.36 11.75
C ARG A 702 25.51 9.07 10.41
N PRO A 703 24.43 8.85 9.62
CA PRO A 703 24.19 9.63 8.42
C PRO A 703 24.22 11.11 8.79
N LYS A 704 25.02 11.88 8.05
CA LYS A 704 25.11 13.32 8.27
C LYS A 704 23.73 13.88 8.03
N LYS A 705 23.12 14.46 9.08
CA LYS A 705 21.94 15.29 8.84
C LYS A 705 22.44 16.45 8.01
N ALA A 706 21.79 16.72 6.87
CA ALA A 706 21.95 18.02 6.26
C ALA A 706 21.63 19.01 7.37
N GLU A 707 22.60 19.86 7.76
CA GLU A 707 22.23 21.04 8.54
C GLU A 707 21.17 21.71 7.68
N PRO A 708 19.94 21.85 8.19
CA PRO A 708 18.90 22.52 7.44
C PRO A 708 19.53 23.83 6.99
N ARG A 709 19.59 24.09 5.68
CA ARG A 709 19.84 25.47 5.26
C ARG A 709 18.70 26.22 5.91
N THR A 710 18.97 26.93 7.00
CA THR A 710 18.00 27.80 7.62
C THR A 710 17.57 28.70 6.49
N LEU A 711 16.33 28.53 6.08
CA LEU A 711 15.63 29.57 5.37
C LEU A 711 15.52 30.70 6.36
N ASP A 712 16.60 31.46 6.45
CA ASP A 712 16.51 32.81 6.93
C ASP A 712 15.44 33.44 6.06
N ALA A 713 14.38 33.94 6.69
CA ALA A 713 13.19 34.37 5.96
C ALA A 713 13.55 35.42 4.87
N SER A 714 14.71 36.06 5.01
CA SER A 714 15.39 36.88 4.02
C SER A 714 15.66 36.23 2.65
N THR A 715 15.95 34.92 2.56
CA THR A 715 16.33 34.22 1.31
C THR A 715 15.18 33.80 0.38
N LEU A 716 13.95 33.73 0.91
CA LEU A 716 12.70 33.58 0.12
C LEU A 716 11.76 34.78 0.32
N GLY A 717 12.28 35.93 0.78
CA GLY A 717 11.54 37.16 1.04
C GLY A 717 11.05 37.33 2.48
N ALA A 718 11.52 38.40 3.15
CA ALA A 718 11.14 38.78 4.52
C ALA A 718 9.77 39.49 4.63
N GLY A 719 8.94 39.45 3.58
CA GLY A 719 7.60 40.02 3.59
C GLY A 719 6.59 39.09 4.25
N ASP A 720 5.52 39.66 4.82
CA ASP A 720 4.33 38.89 5.17
C ASP A 720 3.83 38.17 3.91
N LEU A 721 3.76 36.84 3.95
CA LEU A 721 3.14 36.06 2.88
C LEU A 721 1.66 36.40 2.84
N PRO A 722 1.12 36.89 1.72
CA PRO A 722 -0.31 37.12 1.62
C PRO A 722 -1.03 35.80 1.76
N ASP A 723 -2.00 35.73 2.67
CA ASP A 723 -2.91 34.60 2.71
C ASP A 723 -3.75 34.60 1.41
N PRO A 724 -3.86 33.46 0.72
CA PRO A 724 -4.67 33.35 -0.47
C PRO A 724 -6.15 33.47 -0.12
N LYS A 725 -6.98 33.76 -1.12
CA LYS A 725 -8.43 33.63 -0.97
C LYS A 725 -8.76 32.14 -0.79
N VAL A 726 -9.15 31.76 0.42
CA VAL A 726 -9.66 30.42 0.72
C VAL A 726 -10.92 30.18 -0.11
N PRO A 727 -11.02 29.06 -0.86
CA PRO A 727 -12.24 28.73 -1.61
C PRO A 727 -13.45 28.70 -0.70
N ALA A 728 -14.57 29.23 -1.19
CA ALA A 728 -15.85 29.03 -0.55
C ALA A 728 -16.20 27.53 -0.57
N LEU A 729 -16.72 27.04 0.55
CA LEU A 729 -17.25 25.68 0.65
C LEU A 729 -18.77 25.78 0.59
N ASP A 730 -19.29 26.06 -0.60
CA ASP A 730 -20.73 26.20 -0.90
C ASP A 730 -21.36 24.89 -1.39
N ARG A 731 -20.52 23.93 -1.77
CA ARG A 731 -20.89 22.58 -2.19
C ARG A 731 -19.85 21.56 -1.68
N ASN A 732 -20.13 20.30 -1.92
CA ASN A 732 -19.18 19.21 -1.71
C ASN A 732 -17.86 19.45 -2.45
N PHE A 733 -16.75 19.51 -1.70
CA PHE A 733 -15.39 19.69 -2.21
C PHE A 733 -14.59 18.39 -2.06
N ALA A 734 -14.15 17.83 -3.17
CA ALA A 734 -13.49 16.51 -3.20
C ALA A 734 -11.98 16.62 -3.42
N ILE A 735 -11.20 16.01 -2.54
CA ILE A 735 -9.74 15.99 -2.56
C ILE A 735 -9.26 14.54 -2.73
N VAL A 736 -8.33 14.32 -3.65
CA VAL A 736 -7.62 13.04 -3.79
C VAL A 736 -6.15 13.25 -3.44
N VAL A 737 -5.69 12.62 -2.36
CA VAL A 737 -4.27 12.59 -1.98
C VAL A 737 -3.69 11.27 -2.45
N THR A 738 -2.60 11.31 -3.20
CA THR A 738 -1.93 10.11 -3.72
C THR A 738 -0.52 10.00 -3.15
N GLY A 739 -0.01 8.78 -3.01
CA GLY A 739 1.39 8.58 -2.68
C GLY A 739 1.74 7.13 -2.40
N VAL A 740 2.79 6.92 -1.62
CA VAL A 740 3.39 5.61 -1.36
C VAL A 740 3.19 5.20 0.08
N GLY A 741 2.93 3.92 0.32
CA GLY A 741 2.84 3.37 1.67
C GLY A 741 4.06 3.75 2.52
N GLY A 742 3.80 4.41 3.65
CA GLY A 742 4.83 4.85 4.61
C GLY A 742 5.42 6.25 4.38
N THR A 743 4.89 7.07 3.44
CA THR A 743 5.37 8.45 3.22
C THR A 743 4.52 9.54 3.89
N GLY A 744 3.37 9.21 4.48
CA GLY A 744 2.51 10.15 5.22
C GLY A 744 1.24 10.59 4.50
N VAL A 745 0.79 9.88 3.45
CA VAL A 745 -0.47 10.18 2.72
C VAL A 745 -1.68 10.20 3.66
N VAL A 746 -1.83 9.17 4.49
CA VAL A 746 -2.89 9.05 5.51
C VAL A 746 -2.87 10.20 6.51
N THR A 747 -1.68 10.71 6.84
CA THR A 747 -1.51 11.85 7.76
C THR A 747 -2.10 13.13 7.17
N ILE A 748 -1.94 13.36 5.86
CA ILE A 748 -2.56 14.51 5.18
C ILE A 748 -4.09 14.42 5.22
N GLY A 749 -4.65 13.24 4.93
CA GLY A 749 -6.09 12.99 5.05
C GLY A 749 -6.61 13.31 6.46
N ALA A 750 -5.98 12.74 7.49
CA ALA A 750 -6.34 12.98 8.89
C ALA A 750 -6.27 14.47 9.29
N ILE A 751 -5.27 15.20 8.82
CA ILE A 751 -5.11 16.64 9.09
C ILE A 751 -6.23 17.44 8.43
N LEU A 752 -6.57 17.14 7.17
CA LEU A 752 -7.66 17.83 6.45
C LEU A 752 -9.01 17.64 7.15
N GLY A 753 -9.36 16.41 7.56
CA GLY A 753 -10.63 16.19 8.26
C GLY A 753 -10.66 16.74 9.68
N MET A 754 -9.56 16.66 10.43
CA MET A 754 -9.49 17.30 11.76
C MET A 754 -9.62 18.83 11.64
N ALA A 755 -8.97 19.45 10.66
CA ALA A 755 -9.11 20.88 10.39
C ALA A 755 -10.55 21.27 10.04
N ALA A 756 -11.23 20.49 9.20
CA ALA A 756 -12.65 20.69 8.89
C ALA A 756 -13.55 20.53 10.13
N HIS A 757 -13.30 19.51 10.96
CA HIS A 757 -14.03 19.28 12.20
C HIS A 757 -13.83 20.43 13.21
N LEU A 758 -12.62 20.99 13.32
CA LEU A 758 -12.32 22.16 14.14
C LEU A 758 -13.12 23.40 13.69
N GLU A 759 -13.33 23.57 12.38
CA GLU A 759 -14.15 24.66 11.81
C GLU A 759 -15.66 24.37 11.85
N GLY A 760 -16.07 23.20 12.35
CA GLY A 760 -17.47 22.77 12.38
C GLY A 760 -18.06 22.39 11.03
N LYS A 761 -17.22 22.18 10.02
CA LYS A 761 -17.59 21.72 8.68
C LYS A 761 -17.82 20.21 8.64
N GLY A 762 -18.57 19.77 7.63
CA GLY A 762 -18.67 18.35 7.30
C GLY A 762 -17.37 17.79 6.74
N CYS A 763 -17.00 16.58 7.17
CA CYS A 763 -15.87 15.87 6.60
C CYS A 763 -16.10 14.36 6.56
N GLY A 764 -15.67 13.75 5.46
CA GLY A 764 -15.58 12.31 5.30
C GLY A 764 -14.28 11.96 4.60
N MET A 765 -13.54 10.98 5.11
CA MET A 765 -12.33 10.49 4.45
C MET A 765 -12.24 8.98 4.47
N ILE A 766 -11.55 8.42 3.48
CA ILE A 766 -11.20 6.99 3.44
C ILE A 766 -9.77 6.84 2.93
N ASP A 767 -8.99 6.05 3.67
CA ASP A 767 -7.63 5.70 3.33
C ASP A 767 -7.59 4.31 2.68
N MET A 768 -7.17 4.26 1.42
CA MET A 768 -7.00 3.01 0.69
C MET A 768 -5.52 2.67 0.58
N ALA A 769 -5.06 1.84 1.49
CA ALA A 769 -3.81 1.10 1.34
C ALA A 769 -4.07 -0.24 0.64
N GLY A 770 -3.27 -0.59 -0.37
CA GLY A 770 -3.27 -1.93 -0.95
C GLY A 770 -2.58 -2.96 -0.04
N LEU A 771 -2.39 -4.19 -0.54
CA LEU A 771 -1.71 -5.27 0.21
C LEU A 771 -0.33 -4.88 0.78
N ALA A 772 0.44 -4.05 0.09
CA ALA A 772 1.74 -3.61 0.55
C ALA A 772 1.65 -2.41 1.50
N GLN A 773 1.98 -2.64 2.78
CA GLN A 773 2.09 -1.60 3.80
C GLN A 773 3.14 -0.51 3.48
N LYS A 774 4.18 -0.86 2.70
CA LYS A 774 5.19 0.08 2.19
C LYS A 774 5.51 -0.19 0.73
N GLY A 775 5.82 0.86 -0.02
CA GLY A 775 6.23 0.75 -1.42
C GLY A 775 5.09 0.51 -2.42
N GLY A 776 3.88 0.18 -1.95
CA GLY A 776 2.65 0.14 -2.75
C GLY A 776 1.98 1.51 -2.88
N ALA A 777 1.06 1.61 -3.84
CA ALA A 777 0.21 2.79 -4.02
C ALA A 777 -0.76 2.97 -2.85
N VAL A 778 -0.95 4.22 -2.42
CA VAL A 778 -1.92 4.63 -1.40
C VAL A 778 -2.72 5.82 -1.92
N PHE A 779 -4.02 5.80 -1.67
CA PHE A 779 -4.95 6.87 -2.00
C PHE A 779 -5.71 7.27 -0.74
N SER A 780 -5.83 8.55 -0.46
CA SER A 780 -6.76 9.09 0.53
C SER A 780 -7.78 9.95 -0.20
N HIS A 781 -9.05 9.57 -0.13
CA HIS A 781 -10.14 10.41 -0.60
C HIS A 781 -10.67 11.20 0.58
N VAL A 782 -10.79 12.52 0.42
CA VAL A 782 -11.34 13.42 1.43
C VAL A 782 -12.45 14.23 0.79
N ARG A 783 -13.60 14.27 1.44
CA ARG A 783 -14.72 15.15 1.10
C ARG A 783 -14.95 16.14 2.22
N LEU A 784 -15.14 17.39 1.84
CA LEU A 784 -15.47 18.50 2.73
C LEU A 784 -16.81 19.07 2.29
N ALA A 785 -17.64 19.46 3.25
CA ALA A 785 -18.96 20.05 3.01
C ALA A 785 -19.26 21.13 4.05
N PRO A 786 -20.21 22.04 3.80
CA PRO A 786 -20.64 23.02 4.81
C PRO A 786 -21.06 22.35 6.12
N THR A 787 -21.86 21.29 6.02
CA THR A 787 -22.35 20.53 7.19
C THR A 787 -22.05 19.02 7.05
N PRO A 788 -21.98 18.27 8.17
CA PRO A 788 -21.75 16.82 8.13
C PRO A 788 -22.76 16.01 7.29
N ASP A 789 -24.04 16.40 7.28
CA ASP A 789 -25.12 15.65 6.62
C ASP A 789 -25.06 15.73 5.09
N GLU A 790 -24.35 16.72 4.54
CA GLU A 790 -24.14 16.90 3.10
C GLU A 790 -23.05 15.98 2.52
N ILE A 791 -22.31 15.24 3.37
CA ILE A 791 -21.35 14.25 2.91
C ILE A 791 -22.09 12.97 2.47
N HIS A 792 -22.46 12.95 1.19
CA HIS A 792 -23.25 11.85 0.64
C HIS A 792 -22.42 10.65 0.19
N ALA A 793 -21.15 10.80 -0.20
CA ALA A 793 -20.28 9.67 -0.51
C ALA A 793 -18.82 10.01 -0.20
N ILE A 794 -18.03 9.03 0.26
CA ILE A 794 -16.64 9.31 0.68
C ILE A 794 -15.64 9.10 -0.47
N ARG A 795 -15.92 8.17 -1.39
CA ARG A 795 -15.09 7.98 -2.59
C ARG A 795 -15.32 9.12 -3.58
N VAL A 796 -14.27 9.46 -4.33
CA VAL A 796 -14.33 10.44 -5.42
C VAL A 796 -14.47 9.67 -6.73
N ALA A 797 -15.57 9.89 -7.45
CA ALA A 797 -15.85 9.23 -8.73
C ALA A 797 -15.18 9.97 -9.91
N ALA A 798 -15.39 9.48 -11.13
CA ALA A 798 -14.79 10.08 -12.32
C ALA A 798 -15.29 11.53 -12.51
N GLY A 799 -14.37 12.46 -12.77
CA GLY A 799 -14.67 13.89 -12.98
C GLY A 799 -15.07 14.69 -11.73
N GLN A 800 -14.84 14.17 -10.51
CA GLN A 800 -15.31 14.80 -9.28
C GLN A 800 -14.23 15.49 -8.43
N ALA A 801 -12.95 15.20 -8.62
CA ALA A 801 -11.89 15.76 -7.78
C ALA A 801 -11.69 17.27 -8.06
N ASP A 802 -11.86 18.10 -7.02
CA ASP A 802 -11.58 19.55 -7.02
C ASP A 802 -10.11 19.87 -6.76
N LEU A 803 -9.43 18.98 -6.02
CA LEU A 803 -8.01 19.07 -5.74
C LEU A 803 -7.38 17.68 -5.83
N VAL A 804 -6.25 17.57 -6.54
CA VAL A 804 -5.36 16.40 -6.44
C VAL A 804 -4.04 16.81 -5.80
N LEU A 805 -3.75 16.21 -4.63
CA LEU A 805 -2.46 16.31 -3.94
C LEU A 805 -1.61 15.10 -4.29
N GLY A 806 -0.87 15.21 -5.38
CA GLY A 806 -0.05 14.16 -5.95
C GLY A 806 1.31 14.01 -5.26
N CYS A 807 1.40 13.28 -4.14
CA CYS A 807 2.69 13.13 -3.43
C CYS A 807 3.65 12.12 -4.10
N ASP A 808 3.18 11.37 -5.11
CA ASP A 808 3.98 10.49 -5.96
C ASP A 808 3.53 10.57 -7.43
N LEU A 809 4.48 10.75 -8.34
CA LEU A 809 4.20 10.93 -9.76
C LEU A 809 3.52 9.71 -10.40
N THR A 810 3.95 8.49 -10.07
CA THR A 810 3.44 7.25 -10.68
C THR A 810 2.01 6.99 -10.22
N VAL A 811 1.73 7.17 -8.93
CA VAL A 811 0.38 6.96 -8.39
C VAL A 811 -0.59 8.03 -8.89
N THR A 812 -0.13 9.28 -9.01
CA THR A 812 -0.94 10.38 -9.58
C THR A 812 -1.25 10.18 -11.06
N GLY A 813 -0.30 9.69 -11.84
CA GLY A 813 -0.50 9.35 -13.26
C GLY A 813 -1.23 8.03 -13.51
N SER A 814 -1.80 7.41 -12.46
CA SER A 814 -2.59 6.18 -12.62
C SER A 814 -3.94 6.47 -13.25
N LYS A 815 -4.45 5.50 -14.01
CA LYS A 815 -5.77 5.55 -14.67
C LYS A 815 -6.89 6.05 -13.74
N LYS A 816 -6.91 5.54 -12.50
CA LYS A 816 -7.93 5.86 -11.49
C LYS A 816 -7.91 7.35 -11.08
N VAL A 817 -6.73 7.94 -10.91
CA VAL A 817 -6.60 9.34 -10.49
C VAL A 817 -6.86 10.27 -11.66
N LEU A 818 -6.29 9.97 -12.84
CA LEU A 818 -6.52 10.76 -14.05
C LEU A 818 -8.00 10.88 -14.40
N GLY A 819 -8.75 9.78 -14.29
CA GLY A 819 -10.20 9.81 -14.53
C GLY A 819 -11.01 10.53 -13.45
N ALA A 820 -10.48 10.68 -12.23
CA ALA A 820 -11.14 11.38 -11.13
C ALA A 820 -11.04 12.91 -11.24
N ILE A 821 -10.03 13.43 -11.95
CA ILE A 821 -9.78 14.88 -12.10
C ILE A 821 -10.98 15.55 -12.77
N ARG A 822 -11.56 16.55 -12.09
CA ARG A 822 -12.56 17.44 -12.68
C ARG A 822 -11.85 18.45 -13.59
N PRO A 823 -12.37 18.77 -14.79
CA PRO A 823 -11.83 19.85 -15.61
C PRO A 823 -11.76 21.17 -14.81
N GLY A 824 -10.61 21.84 -14.83
CA GLY A 824 -10.41 23.09 -14.08
C GLY A 824 -9.99 22.92 -12.62
N SER A 825 -9.79 21.68 -12.13
CA SER A 825 -9.35 21.42 -10.76
C SER A 825 -7.87 21.70 -10.54
N THR A 826 -7.50 22.11 -9.32
CA THR A 826 -6.09 22.32 -8.97
C THR A 826 -5.40 20.96 -8.80
N VAL A 827 -4.28 20.74 -9.48
CA VAL A 827 -3.50 19.51 -9.40
C VAL A 827 -2.06 19.86 -9.04
N VAL A 828 -1.62 19.47 -7.84
CA VAL A 828 -0.25 19.71 -7.37
C VAL A 828 0.49 18.38 -7.30
N VAL A 829 1.61 18.23 -8.01
CA VAL A 829 2.32 16.94 -8.13
C VAL A 829 3.79 17.05 -7.78
N ASN A 830 4.24 16.17 -6.89
CA ASN A 830 5.63 15.95 -6.56
C ASN A 830 6.31 15.20 -7.72
N THR A 831 7.28 15.84 -8.36
CA THR A 831 7.98 15.30 -9.53
C THR A 831 9.13 14.35 -9.20
N ALA A 832 9.41 14.13 -7.91
CA ALA A 832 10.47 13.23 -7.48
C ALA A 832 10.24 11.79 -7.94
N GLU A 833 11.29 11.18 -8.50
CA GLU A 833 11.23 9.82 -9.02
C GLU A 833 11.37 8.80 -7.88
N SER A 834 10.28 8.10 -7.58
CA SER A 834 10.26 6.97 -6.64
C SER A 834 10.05 5.68 -7.41
N LEU A 835 11.11 4.88 -7.57
CA LEU A 835 11.05 3.68 -8.38
C LEU A 835 10.22 2.55 -7.71
N PRO A 836 9.40 1.81 -8.50
CA PRO A 836 8.67 0.63 -8.04
C PRO A 836 9.59 -0.59 -7.90
N GLY A 837 9.16 -1.64 -7.20
CA GLY A 837 9.99 -2.82 -6.91
C GLY A 837 10.63 -3.50 -8.14
N ASP A 838 10.05 -3.33 -9.33
CA ASP A 838 10.53 -3.84 -10.61
C ASP A 838 11.98 -3.45 -10.94
N PHE A 839 12.44 -2.27 -10.48
CA PHE A 839 13.83 -1.83 -10.73
C PHE A 839 14.88 -2.77 -10.12
N THR A 840 14.51 -3.53 -9.08
CA THR A 840 15.46 -4.43 -8.38
C THR A 840 15.99 -5.55 -9.27
N ARG A 841 15.24 -5.89 -10.33
CA ARG A 841 15.57 -6.94 -11.30
C ARG A 841 15.96 -6.39 -12.66
N ASN A 842 15.46 -5.19 -13.00
CA ASN A 842 15.88 -4.49 -14.20
C ASN A 842 16.79 -3.32 -13.84
N ALA A 843 18.09 -3.50 -14.06
CA ALA A 843 19.09 -2.50 -13.73
C ALA A 843 18.89 -1.17 -14.48
N ASP A 844 18.31 -1.23 -15.68
CA ASP A 844 18.08 -0.11 -16.58
C ASP A 844 16.66 0.46 -16.49
N PHE A 845 15.87 0.02 -15.51
CA PHE A 845 14.52 0.53 -15.32
C PHE A 845 14.52 2.05 -15.12
N SER A 846 13.80 2.76 -15.97
CA SER A 846 13.51 4.19 -15.84
C SER A 846 12.00 4.39 -15.76
N LEU A 847 11.57 5.40 -15.01
CA LEU A 847 10.18 5.81 -15.01
C LEU A 847 9.90 6.63 -16.27
N PRO A 848 8.73 6.44 -16.93
CA PRO A 848 8.32 7.27 -18.06
C PRO A 848 7.82 8.65 -17.58
N THR A 849 8.69 9.41 -16.92
CA THR A 849 8.40 10.65 -16.17
C THR A 849 7.67 11.69 -17.03
N GLU A 850 8.17 11.99 -18.24
CA GLU A 850 7.56 12.99 -19.11
C GLU A 850 6.19 12.55 -19.65
N ARG A 851 5.99 11.25 -19.91
CA ARG A 851 4.68 10.72 -20.29
C ARG A 851 3.67 10.85 -19.15
N LEU A 852 4.09 10.58 -17.91
CA LEU A 852 3.25 10.75 -16.73
C LEU A 852 2.87 12.23 -16.53
N LYS A 853 3.84 13.14 -16.60
CA LYS A 853 3.59 14.59 -16.51
C LYS A 853 2.62 15.07 -17.60
N ARG A 854 2.83 14.65 -18.85
CA ARG A 854 1.92 14.99 -19.97
C ARG A 854 0.51 14.47 -19.70
N ALA A 855 0.35 13.22 -19.28
CA ALA A 855 -0.96 12.66 -18.96
C ALA A 855 -1.69 13.44 -17.86
N ILE A 856 -0.98 13.86 -16.80
CA ILE A 856 -1.53 14.67 -15.72
C ILE A 856 -1.92 16.07 -16.21
N VAL A 857 -1.04 16.75 -16.95
CA VAL A 857 -1.30 18.10 -17.51
C VAL A 857 -2.47 18.06 -18.48
N SER A 858 -2.60 17.01 -19.29
CA SER A 858 -3.73 16.82 -20.20
C SER A 858 -5.07 16.62 -19.47
N ALA A 859 -5.05 16.08 -18.25
CA ALA A 859 -6.27 15.83 -17.49
C ALA A 859 -6.87 17.10 -16.85
N SER A 860 -6.04 18.02 -16.33
CA SER A 860 -6.53 19.24 -15.65
C SER A 860 -6.30 20.56 -16.39
N GLY A 861 -5.45 20.54 -17.43
CA GLY A 861 -4.97 21.74 -18.10
C GLY A 861 -3.69 22.29 -17.47
N ARG A 862 -2.90 23.00 -18.28
CA ARG A 862 -1.58 23.51 -17.90
C ARG A 862 -1.64 24.55 -16.77
N ASP A 863 -2.65 25.42 -16.80
CA ASP A 863 -2.75 26.54 -15.85
C ASP A 863 -3.16 26.09 -14.44
N ASN A 864 -3.80 24.92 -14.32
CA ASN A 864 -4.23 24.35 -13.05
C ASN A 864 -3.30 23.23 -12.53
N THR A 865 -2.23 22.92 -13.27
CA THR A 865 -1.29 21.85 -12.91
C THR A 865 0.04 22.43 -12.43
N HIS A 866 0.37 22.19 -11.17
CA HIS A 866 1.62 22.63 -10.54
C HIS A 866 2.56 21.45 -10.31
N LEU A 867 3.71 21.46 -10.98
CA LEU A 867 4.73 20.43 -10.87
C LEU A 867 5.90 20.96 -10.02
N VAL A 868 6.19 20.31 -8.89
CA VAL A 868 7.25 20.74 -7.96
C VAL A 868 8.07 19.56 -7.45
N ASP A 869 9.38 19.71 -7.31
CA ASP A 869 10.24 18.70 -6.67
C ASP A 869 10.22 18.89 -5.15
N ALA A 870 9.08 18.58 -4.54
CA ALA A 870 8.85 18.73 -3.10
C ALA A 870 9.80 17.87 -2.27
N THR A 871 10.26 16.74 -2.81
CA THR A 871 11.20 15.85 -2.11
C THR A 871 12.57 16.50 -2.00
N ALA A 872 13.09 17.07 -3.09
CA ALA A 872 14.36 17.79 -3.02
C ALA A 872 14.28 19.01 -2.09
N ALA A 873 13.17 19.75 -2.10
CA ALA A 873 12.95 20.87 -1.18
C ALA A 873 12.97 20.38 0.28
N ALA A 874 12.19 19.35 0.61
CA ALA A 874 12.12 18.79 1.95
C ALA A 874 13.49 18.25 2.44
N VAL A 875 14.26 17.58 1.58
CA VAL A 875 15.61 17.10 1.93
C VAL A 875 16.58 18.26 2.13
N SER A 876 16.56 19.27 1.26
CA SER A 876 17.53 20.37 1.30
C SER A 876 17.31 21.33 2.47
N PHE A 877 16.05 21.62 2.81
CA PHE A 877 15.70 22.65 3.80
C PHE A 877 15.25 22.08 5.14
N LEU A 878 14.81 20.82 5.21
CA LEU A 878 14.33 20.18 6.44
C LEU A 878 15.07 18.89 6.79
N GLY A 879 16.01 18.46 5.93
CA GLY A 879 16.85 17.28 6.14
C GLY A 879 16.11 15.95 6.03
N ASN A 880 14.84 15.92 5.58
CA ASN A 880 14.03 14.69 5.59
C ASN A 880 12.96 14.67 4.48
N ALA A 881 13.03 13.67 3.60
CA ALA A 881 12.07 13.46 2.52
C ALA A 881 10.61 13.24 2.99
N ILE A 882 10.37 12.77 4.22
CA ILE A 882 9.02 12.58 4.78
C ILE A 882 8.25 13.91 4.87
N ALA A 883 8.96 15.03 5.02
CA ALA A 883 8.33 16.34 5.10
C ALA A 883 7.72 16.82 3.77
N ALA A 884 8.02 16.13 2.65
CA ALA A 884 7.54 16.50 1.31
C ALA A 884 6.00 16.52 1.23
N ASN A 885 5.30 15.57 1.83
CA ASN A 885 3.82 15.54 1.75
C ASN A 885 3.18 16.74 2.46
N MET A 886 3.76 17.18 3.59
CA MET A 886 3.26 18.36 4.31
C MET A 886 3.62 19.66 3.58
N PHE A 887 4.80 19.71 2.95
CA PHE A 887 5.17 20.76 2.00
C PHE A 887 4.15 20.88 0.87
N MET A 888 3.74 19.74 0.27
CA MET A 888 2.75 19.73 -0.80
C MET A 888 1.40 20.31 -0.36
N LEU A 889 0.96 20.02 0.86
CA LEU A 889 -0.26 20.61 1.43
C LEU A 889 -0.15 22.13 1.57
N GLY A 890 0.97 22.65 2.10
CA GLY A 890 1.21 24.09 2.19
C GLY A 890 1.29 24.78 0.83
N TYR A 891 1.91 24.12 -0.14
CA TYR A 891 2.02 24.59 -1.53
C TYR A 891 0.63 24.72 -2.18
N ALA A 892 -0.21 23.68 -2.05
CA ALA A 892 -1.57 23.70 -2.57
C ALA A 892 -2.47 24.72 -1.85
N TRP A 893 -2.30 24.87 -0.53
CA TRP A 893 -3.05 25.86 0.24
C TRP A 893 -2.76 27.27 -0.26
N GLN A 894 -1.49 27.63 -0.49
CA GLN A 894 -1.09 28.95 -0.99
C GLN A 894 -1.59 29.27 -2.41
N HIS A 895 -1.83 28.25 -3.25
CA HIS A 895 -2.51 28.42 -4.55
C HIS A 895 -4.04 28.52 -4.43
N GLY A 896 -4.59 28.58 -3.21
CA GLY A 896 -6.04 28.62 -2.99
C GLY A 896 -6.73 27.31 -3.34
N GLY A 897 -6.04 26.16 -3.28
CA GLY A 897 -6.62 24.86 -3.63
C GLY A 897 -7.39 24.17 -2.49
N VAL A 898 -7.29 24.66 -1.25
CA VAL A 898 -7.81 23.98 -0.04
C VAL A 898 -8.84 24.86 0.68
N PRO A 899 -10.11 24.41 0.88
CA PRO A 899 -11.19 25.21 1.44
C PRO A 899 -11.19 25.23 2.99
N LEU A 900 -10.01 25.36 3.61
CA LEU A 900 -9.81 25.36 5.06
C LEU A 900 -8.88 26.51 5.45
N SER A 901 -9.10 27.07 6.65
CA SER A 901 -8.26 28.14 7.18
C SER A 901 -6.85 27.66 7.54
N ARG A 902 -5.89 28.57 7.54
CA ARG A 902 -4.53 28.28 8.02
C ARG A 902 -4.51 27.87 9.49
N ALA A 903 -5.29 28.56 10.32
CA ALA A 903 -5.36 28.32 11.76
C ALA A 903 -5.81 26.88 12.08
N SER A 904 -6.85 26.38 11.39
CA SER A 904 -7.35 25.02 11.61
C SER A 904 -6.34 23.96 11.15
N LEU A 905 -5.65 24.17 10.03
CA LEU A 905 -4.59 23.28 9.55
C LEU A 905 -3.42 23.20 10.53
N LEU A 906 -2.93 24.35 11.00
CA LEU A 906 -1.84 24.41 11.97
C LEU A 906 -2.22 23.80 13.32
N ARG A 907 -3.48 23.93 13.75
CA ARG A 907 -4.00 23.29 14.96
C ARG A 907 -4.18 21.79 14.79
N ALA A 908 -4.66 21.33 13.65
CA ALA A 908 -4.74 19.90 13.33
C ALA A 908 -3.36 19.23 13.31
N ILE A 909 -2.32 19.93 12.82
CA ILE A 909 -0.92 19.46 12.90
C ILE A 909 -0.45 19.30 14.35
N GLU A 910 -0.81 20.23 15.25
CA GLU A 910 -0.48 20.10 16.68
C GLU A 910 -1.19 18.90 17.31
N LEU A 911 -2.49 18.76 17.07
CA LEU A 911 -3.31 17.68 17.63
C LEU A 911 -2.85 16.30 17.12
N ASN A 912 -2.33 16.21 15.90
CA ASN A 912 -1.77 14.97 15.38
C ASN A 912 -0.57 14.47 16.21
N GLY A 913 0.18 15.38 16.84
CA GLY A 913 1.25 15.07 17.80
C GLY A 913 2.56 14.53 17.18
N GLU A 914 2.58 14.17 15.90
CA GLU A 914 3.76 13.60 15.26
C GLU A 914 4.65 14.65 14.61
N ALA A 915 5.91 14.73 15.07
CA ALA A 915 6.94 15.63 14.54
C ALA A 915 6.45 17.07 14.27
N VAL A 916 5.64 17.61 15.19
CA VAL A 916 4.86 18.86 15.03
C VAL A 916 5.69 20.01 14.46
N ALA A 917 6.86 20.29 15.05
CA ALA A 917 7.73 21.39 14.60
C ALA A 917 8.17 21.26 13.13
N MET A 918 8.56 20.05 12.71
CA MET A 918 8.97 19.76 11.34
C MET A 918 7.80 19.92 10.37
N ASN A 919 6.62 19.40 10.73
CA ASN A 919 5.43 19.49 9.88
C ASN A 919 4.95 20.93 9.71
N ARG A 920 5.00 21.75 10.76
CA ARG A 920 4.72 23.20 10.66
C ARG A 920 5.68 23.91 9.72
N GLN A 921 6.98 23.66 9.88
CA GLN A 921 8.00 24.24 9.00
C GLN A 921 7.82 23.79 7.55
N ALA A 922 7.47 22.52 7.32
CA ALA A 922 7.19 21.99 5.99
C ALA A 922 5.99 22.68 5.33
N PHE A 923 4.89 22.85 6.06
CA PHE A 923 3.70 23.55 5.57
C PHE A 923 4.03 25.00 5.17
N GLU A 924 4.70 25.75 6.04
CA GLU A 924 5.06 27.15 5.75
C GLU A 924 6.09 27.28 4.62
N LEU A 925 7.04 26.34 4.52
CA LEU A 925 7.98 26.27 3.40
C LEU A 925 7.25 25.99 2.07
N GLY A 926 6.26 25.09 2.08
CA GLY A 926 5.40 24.84 0.92
C GLY A 926 4.67 26.09 0.44
N ARG A 927 4.15 26.89 1.37
CA ARG A 927 3.52 28.18 1.05
C ARG A 927 4.50 29.14 0.38
N ARG A 928 5.69 29.31 0.96
CA ARG A 928 6.73 30.18 0.39
C ARG A 928 7.11 29.77 -1.03
N ALA A 929 7.28 28.46 -1.23
CA ALA A 929 7.60 27.88 -2.53
C ALA A 929 6.52 28.15 -3.59
N ALA A 930 5.25 28.20 -3.22
CA ALA A 930 4.16 28.54 -4.12
C ALA A 930 4.09 30.04 -4.42
N HIS A 931 4.45 30.89 -3.45
CA HIS A 931 4.48 32.36 -3.63
C HIS A 931 5.66 32.83 -4.49
N ASP A 932 6.85 32.25 -4.28
CA ASP A 932 8.06 32.53 -5.08
C ASP A 932 8.73 31.24 -5.59
N PRO A 933 8.20 30.65 -6.67
CA PRO A 933 8.78 29.44 -7.28
C PRO A 933 10.18 29.68 -7.84
N ALA A 934 10.49 30.89 -8.28
CA ALA A 934 11.79 31.23 -8.87
C ALA A 934 12.89 31.20 -7.80
N ALA A 935 12.64 31.76 -6.61
CA ALA A 935 13.57 31.70 -5.51
C ALA A 935 13.75 30.28 -4.96
N LEU A 936 12.69 29.45 -4.94
CA LEU A 936 12.85 28.02 -4.65
C LEU A 936 13.77 27.33 -5.67
N LEU A 937 13.59 27.58 -6.96
CA LEU A 937 14.43 26.99 -8.02
C LEU A 937 15.88 27.44 -7.88
N ALA A 938 16.13 28.72 -7.59
CA ALA A 938 17.47 29.25 -7.35
C ALA A 938 18.13 28.60 -6.12
N ALA A 939 17.41 28.54 -5.00
CA ALA A 939 17.90 27.93 -3.76
C ALA A 939 18.12 26.41 -3.91
N LEU A 940 17.25 25.71 -4.67
CA LEU A 940 17.45 24.31 -5.03
C LEU A 940 18.63 24.11 -5.97
N ALA A 941 18.86 25.00 -6.94
CA ALA A 941 20.02 24.94 -7.83
C ALA A 941 21.32 25.12 -7.04
N GLU A 942 21.33 26.03 -6.07
CA GLU A 942 22.46 26.24 -5.15
C GLU A 942 22.64 25.07 -4.17
N ALA A 943 21.55 24.44 -3.71
CA ALA A 943 21.59 23.28 -2.83
C ALA A 943 21.97 21.98 -3.56
N LYS A 944 21.57 21.86 -4.82
CA LYS A 944 21.90 20.76 -5.74
C LYS A 944 23.21 21.00 -6.50
N ALA A 945 23.93 22.10 -6.23
CA ALA A 945 25.21 22.40 -6.86
C ALA A 945 26.08 21.13 -6.82
N PRO A 946 26.35 20.50 -7.98
CA PRO A 946 26.99 19.21 -8.00
C PRO A 946 28.36 19.35 -7.35
N THR A 947 28.69 18.47 -6.41
CA THR A 947 30.10 18.20 -6.11
C THR A 947 30.82 17.91 -7.43
N ASP A 948 32.08 18.31 -7.62
CA ASP A 948 32.84 18.08 -8.88
C ASP A 948 32.67 16.66 -9.46
N ALA A 949 32.48 15.66 -8.59
CA ALA A 949 32.26 14.26 -8.94
C ALA A 949 30.86 13.91 -9.55
N ARG A 950 29.87 14.81 -9.49
CA ARG A 950 28.47 14.60 -9.92
C ARG A 950 28.03 15.53 -11.05
N GLN A 951 28.89 16.45 -11.49
CA GLN A 951 28.61 17.30 -12.64
C GLN A 951 28.68 16.45 -13.91
N ILE A 952 27.59 16.38 -14.68
CA ILE A 952 27.57 15.70 -15.98
C ILE A 952 28.15 16.65 -17.04
N SER A 953 28.98 16.14 -17.93
CA SER A 953 29.57 16.90 -19.04
C SER A 953 28.47 17.34 -20.01
N GLN A 954 28.49 18.62 -20.38
CA GLN A 954 27.48 19.25 -21.23
C GLN A 954 27.86 19.27 -22.72
N SER A 955 29.11 18.94 -23.04
CA SER A 955 29.61 18.90 -24.41
C SER A 955 30.54 17.71 -24.65
N LEU A 956 30.70 17.31 -25.92
CA LEU A 956 31.67 16.28 -26.30
C LEU A 956 33.09 16.65 -25.89
N ASP A 957 33.47 17.92 -25.97
CA ASP A 957 34.81 18.37 -25.56
C ASP A 957 35.02 18.19 -24.05
N GLU A 958 34.02 18.49 -23.22
CA GLU A 958 34.07 18.20 -21.78
C GLU A 958 34.13 16.70 -21.49
N ILE A 959 33.34 15.89 -22.22
CA ILE A 959 33.35 14.42 -22.14
C ILE A 959 34.76 13.89 -22.40
N VAL A 960 35.40 14.38 -23.48
CA VAL A 960 36.74 13.96 -23.89
C VAL A 960 37.79 14.45 -22.90
N ALA A 961 37.77 15.72 -22.50
CA ALA A 961 38.75 16.29 -21.56
C ALA A 961 38.78 15.53 -20.24
N ARG A 962 37.61 15.31 -19.62
CA ARG A 962 37.52 14.57 -18.34
C ARG A 962 37.99 13.13 -18.46
N ARG A 963 37.71 12.47 -19.59
CA ARG A 963 38.15 11.08 -19.84
C ARG A 963 39.64 11.00 -20.13
N VAL A 964 40.22 12.01 -20.79
CA VAL A 964 41.67 12.13 -20.98
C VAL A 964 42.38 12.29 -19.64
N ASP A 965 41.89 13.17 -18.77
CA ASP A 965 42.43 13.35 -17.43
C ASP A 965 42.32 12.05 -16.61
N PHE A 966 41.16 11.41 -16.65
CA PHE A 966 40.93 10.14 -15.96
C PHE A 966 41.86 9.04 -16.49
N LEU A 967 41.99 8.87 -17.81
CA LEU A 967 42.85 7.84 -18.42
C LEU A 967 44.34 8.10 -18.19
N THR A 968 44.74 9.38 -18.05
CA THR A 968 46.10 9.76 -17.66
C THR A 968 46.39 9.32 -16.22
N GLY A 969 45.44 9.53 -15.32
CA GLY A 969 45.47 9.01 -13.95
C GLY A 969 45.46 7.47 -13.89
N TYR A 970 44.63 6.84 -14.72
CA TYR A 970 44.47 5.39 -14.84
C TYR A 970 45.77 4.70 -15.28
N GLN A 971 46.38 5.13 -16.39
CA GLN A 971 47.62 4.57 -16.92
C GLN A 971 48.68 5.67 -17.08
N ASN A 972 48.63 6.43 -18.17
CA ASN A 972 49.54 7.53 -18.51
C ASN A 972 48.97 8.39 -19.68
N ALA A 973 49.63 9.50 -19.99
CA ALA A 973 49.21 10.43 -21.05
C ALA A 973 49.15 9.79 -22.45
N ALA A 974 50.08 8.87 -22.78
CA ALA A 974 50.06 8.18 -24.08
C ALA A 974 48.80 7.32 -24.27
N TYR A 975 48.35 6.65 -23.19
CA TYR A 975 47.12 5.86 -23.19
C TYR A 975 45.87 6.74 -23.39
N ALA A 976 45.83 7.91 -22.75
CA ALA A 976 44.78 8.90 -22.94
C ALA A 976 44.76 9.48 -24.37
N MET A 977 45.93 9.67 -24.99
CA MET A 977 46.04 10.13 -26.38
C MET A 977 45.54 9.08 -27.39
N ARG A 978 45.71 7.78 -27.12
CA ARG A 978 45.10 6.71 -27.93
C ARG A 978 43.57 6.82 -27.95
N TYR A 979 42.97 7.02 -26.76
CA TYR A 979 41.53 7.26 -26.62
C TYR A 979 41.09 8.49 -27.43
N ARG A 980 41.75 9.64 -27.20
CA ARG A 980 41.42 10.89 -27.90
C ARG A 980 41.53 10.72 -29.42
N GLY A 981 42.59 10.07 -29.90
CA GLY A 981 42.82 9.86 -31.32
C GLY A 981 41.69 9.09 -32.02
N LEU A 982 41.08 8.09 -31.37
CA LEU A 982 39.94 7.38 -31.97
C LEU A 982 38.66 8.22 -31.95
N VAL A 983 38.37 8.90 -30.83
CA VAL A 983 37.18 9.78 -30.73
C VAL A 983 37.24 10.90 -31.77
N GLU A 984 38.40 11.52 -31.96
CA GLU A 984 38.60 12.57 -32.97
C GLU A 984 38.40 12.07 -34.40
N LYS A 985 38.87 10.85 -34.70
CA LYS A 985 38.64 10.21 -36.00
C LYS A 985 37.15 9.98 -36.26
N VAL A 986 36.42 9.49 -35.25
CA VAL A 986 34.97 9.29 -35.35
C VAL A 986 34.25 10.63 -35.51
N ARG A 987 34.60 11.63 -34.70
CA ARG A 987 34.05 12.99 -34.77
C ARG A 987 34.22 13.61 -36.16
N ALA A 988 35.43 13.55 -36.73
CA ALA A 988 35.70 14.10 -38.06
C ALA A 988 34.90 13.37 -39.15
N LYS A 989 34.80 12.04 -39.07
CA LYS A 989 34.07 11.23 -40.05
C LYS A 989 32.55 11.42 -39.93
N GLU A 990 32.00 11.45 -38.72
CA GLU A 990 30.59 11.75 -38.46
C GLU A 990 30.23 13.15 -38.99
N ALA A 991 30.99 14.18 -38.63
CA ALA A 991 30.73 15.56 -39.06
C ALA A 991 30.79 15.76 -40.59
N SER A 992 31.60 14.96 -41.30
CA SER A 992 31.68 15.02 -42.77
C SER A 992 30.51 14.34 -43.49
N ILE A 993 29.79 13.44 -42.82
CA ILE A 993 28.62 12.74 -43.37
C ILE A 993 27.31 13.40 -42.89
N LEU A 994 27.27 13.82 -41.63
CA LEU A 994 26.13 14.44 -40.95
C LEU A 994 26.59 15.68 -40.15
N PRO A 995 26.67 16.85 -40.80
CA PRO A 995 27.05 18.09 -40.12
C PRO A 995 26.12 18.41 -38.94
N GLY A 996 26.70 18.72 -37.78
CA GLY A 996 25.95 19.07 -36.56
C GLY A 996 25.50 17.89 -35.69
N GLN A 997 25.75 16.64 -36.09
CA GLN A 997 25.51 15.45 -35.25
C GLN A 997 26.79 15.02 -34.52
N SER A 998 26.66 14.62 -33.26
CA SER A 998 27.77 14.12 -32.42
C SER A 998 27.45 12.82 -31.69
N ALA A 999 26.27 12.22 -31.91
CA ALA A 999 25.80 11.09 -31.11
C ALA A 999 26.71 9.85 -31.24
N LEU A 1000 27.30 9.59 -32.41
CA LEU A 1000 28.23 8.48 -32.60
C LEU A 1000 29.57 8.76 -31.92
N ALA A 1001 30.11 9.98 -32.08
CA ALA A 1001 31.33 10.40 -31.40
C ALA A 1001 31.16 10.40 -29.87
N GLU A 1002 30.01 10.81 -29.35
CA GLU A 1002 29.67 10.73 -27.93
C GLU A 1002 29.54 9.31 -27.42
N ALA A 1003 28.87 8.42 -28.17
CA ALA A 1003 28.79 7.00 -27.84
C ALA A 1003 30.20 6.39 -27.78
N VAL A 1004 31.03 6.63 -28.81
CA VAL A 1004 32.42 6.16 -28.82
C VAL A 1004 33.23 6.75 -27.66
N ALA A 1005 33.10 8.05 -27.38
CA ALA A 1005 33.77 8.68 -26.25
C ALA A 1005 33.40 8.03 -24.91
N ARG A 1006 32.12 7.73 -24.68
CA ARG A 1006 31.66 7.09 -23.44
C ARG A 1006 32.11 5.63 -23.34
N TYR A 1007 31.95 4.86 -24.41
CA TYR A 1007 32.08 3.40 -24.35
C TYR A 1007 33.49 2.88 -24.67
N LEU A 1008 34.26 3.58 -25.49
CA LEU A 1008 35.70 3.33 -25.59
C LEU A 1008 36.37 3.59 -24.25
N PHE A 1009 36.02 4.70 -23.58
CA PHE A 1009 36.51 5.00 -22.24
C PHE A 1009 36.15 3.88 -21.24
N LYS A 1010 34.89 3.43 -21.22
CA LYS A 1010 34.45 2.33 -20.34
C LYS A 1010 35.28 1.05 -20.56
N LEU A 1011 35.60 0.72 -21.81
CA LEU A 1011 36.42 -0.45 -22.14
C LEU A 1011 37.90 -0.24 -21.79
N MET A 1012 38.43 0.97 -21.94
CA MET A 1012 39.83 1.29 -21.62
C MET A 1012 40.09 1.47 -20.13
N ALA A 1013 39.11 1.99 -19.37
CA ALA A 1013 39.14 2.18 -17.93
C ALA A 1013 38.44 1.01 -17.20
N TYR A 1014 38.74 -0.23 -17.61
CA TYR A 1014 38.20 -1.41 -16.94
C TYR A 1014 38.72 -1.50 -15.49
N LYS A 1015 37.85 -1.98 -14.59
CA LYS A 1015 38.11 -1.96 -13.15
C LYS A 1015 38.90 -3.17 -12.71
N ASP A 1016 40.19 -3.12 -12.98
CA ASP A 1016 41.16 -4.08 -12.45
C ASP A 1016 41.60 -3.77 -11.03
N GLU A 1017 42.44 -4.64 -10.49
CA GLU A 1017 42.91 -4.59 -9.10
C GLU A 1017 43.63 -3.26 -8.82
N TYR A 1018 44.41 -2.75 -9.77
CA TYR A 1018 45.10 -1.46 -9.67
C TYR A 1018 44.13 -0.29 -9.68
N GLU A 1019 43.11 -0.32 -10.54
CA GLU A 1019 42.13 0.76 -10.65
C GLU A 1019 41.17 0.81 -9.47
N VAL A 1020 40.64 -0.34 -9.03
CA VAL A 1020 39.82 -0.40 -7.81
C VAL A 1020 40.60 0.13 -6.63
N ALA A 1021 41.89 -0.21 -6.51
CA ALA A 1021 42.77 0.33 -5.48
C ALA A 1021 42.94 1.84 -5.58
N ARG A 1022 43.13 2.39 -6.79
CA ARG A 1022 43.21 3.84 -7.03
C ARG A 1022 41.91 4.54 -6.61
N LEU A 1023 40.76 4.05 -7.03
CA LEU A 1023 39.44 4.63 -6.74
C LEU A 1023 39.05 4.61 -5.25
N TYR A 1024 39.74 3.79 -4.44
CA TYR A 1024 39.61 3.82 -2.97
C TYR A 1024 40.65 4.73 -2.29
N SER A 1025 41.79 5.00 -2.93
CA SER A 1025 42.94 5.68 -2.32
C SER A 1025 43.22 7.09 -2.87
N ASP A 1026 42.61 7.49 -3.99
CA ASP A 1026 42.76 8.81 -4.64
C ASP A 1026 42.10 9.98 -3.89
N GLY A 1027 41.40 9.68 -2.79
CA GLY A 1027 40.74 10.66 -1.93
C GLY A 1027 39.27 10.95 -2.28
N ALA A 1028 38.77 10.54 -3.45
CA ALA A 1028 37.37 10.74 -3.85
C ALA A 1028 36.41 10.01 -2.90
N PHE A 1029 36.72 8.75 -2.56
CA PHE A 1029 35.92 7.97 -1.61
C PHE A 1029 35.92 8.57 -0.19
N ARG A 1030 37.04 9.16 0.25
CA ARG A 1030 37.11 9.86 1.55
C ARG A 1030 36.21 11.10 1.58
N LYS A 1031 36.17 11.87 0.48
CA LYS A 1031 35.24 13.00 0.32
C LYS A 1031 33.79 12.52 0.36
N GLN A 1032 33.46 11.43 -0.33
CA GLN A 1032 32.12 10.83 -0.32
C GLN A 1032 31.70 10.40 1.10
N LEU A 1033 32.59 9.75 1.86
CA LEU A 1033 32.36 9.37 3.26
C LEU A 1033 32.06 10.60 4.13
N ALA A 1034 32.87 11.65 4.04
CA ALA A 1034 32.70 12.88 4.81
C ALA A 1034 31.43 13.67 4.44
N ALA A 1035 30.94 13.52 3.20
CA ALA A 1035 29.67 14.08 2.76
C ALA A 1035 28.47 13.28 3.27
N THR A 1036 28.61 11.96 3.43
CA THR A 1036 27.50 11.06 3.77
C THR A 1036 27.32 10.85 5.28
N PHE A 1037 28.41 10.84 6.05
CA PHE A 1037 28.40 10.51 7.47
C PHE A 1037 29.04 11.61 8.32
N GLU A 1038 28.53 11.79 9.53
CA GLU A 1038 29.19 12.58 10.58
C GLU A 1038 30.51 11.92 11.00
N LYS A 1039 31.44 12.71 11.55
CA LYS A 1039 32.58 12.17 12.32
C LYS A 1039 32.01 11.44 13.54
N ASP A 1040 32.66 10.38 14.03
CA ASP A 1040 32.14 9.59 15.15
C ASP A 1040 31.81 10.51 16.35
N SER A 1041 30.51 10.65 16.62
CA SER A 1041 29.99 11.55 17.65
C SER A 1041 30.36 11.12 19.07
N ALA A 1042 30.79 9.88 19.28
CA ALA A 1042 31.14 9.35 20.61
C ALA A 1042 32.63 9.47 20.95
N THR A 1043 33.53 9.51 19.95
CA THR A 1043 34.98 9.45 20.19
C THR A 1043 35.79 10.53 19.48
N GLY A 1044 35.20 11.27 18.52
CA GLY A 1044 35.93 12.21 17.66
C GLY A 1044 36.90 11.53 16.68
N GLN A 1045 36.94 10.19 16.64
CA GLN A 1045 37.83 9.41 15.77
C GLN A 1045 37.21 9.15 14.38
N PRO A 1046 38.03 8.85 13.36
CA PRO A 1046 37.53 8.44 12.05
C PRO A 1046 36.75 7.12 12.10
N VAL A 1047 35.64 7.05 11.34
CA VAL A 1047 34.79 5.85 11.23
C VAL A 1047 35.58 4.61 10.78
N ARG A 1048 35.29 3.45 11.37
CA ARG A 1048 35.96 2.18 11.02
C ARG A 1048 35.34 1.59 9.75
N LEU A 1049 36.19 1.25 8.78
CA LEU A 1049 35.78 0.71 7.48
C LEU A 1049 36.06 -0.80 7.36
N GLU A 1050 35.17 -1.51 6.70
CA GLU A 1050 35.29 -2.91 6.34
C GLU A 1050 34.94 -3.09 4.85
N PHE A 1051 35.84 -3.72 4.11
CA PHE A 1051 35.76 -3.90 2.65
C PHE A 1051 35.36 -5.32 2.29
N HIS A 1052 34.49 -5.47 1.29
CA HIS A 1052 33.95 -6.76 0.86
C HIS A 1052 34.46 -7.12 -0.54
N LEU A 1053 35.49 -7.95 -0.62
CA LEU A 1053 36.23 -8.24 -1.86
C LEU A 1053 36.32 -9.74 -2.13
N ALA A 1054 36.42 -10.15 -3.39
CA ALA A 1054 36.74 -11.52 -3.79
C ALA A 1054 37.99 -11.52 -4.68
N PRO A 1055 39.21 -11.41 -4.10
CA PRO A 1055 40.43 -11.38 -4.90
C PRO A 1055 40.59 -12.70 -5.69
N PRO A 1056 40.83 -12.68 -7.02
CA PRO A 1056 40.82 -13.88 -7.86
C PRO A 1056 41.75 -15.02 -7.40
N LEU A 1057 42.87 -14.69 -6.77
CA LEU A 1057 43.87 -15.67 -6.29
C LEU A 1057 43.59 -16.21 -4.88
N LEU A 1058 42.70 -15.57 -4.11
CA LEU A 1058 42.45 -15.88 -2.69
C LEU A 1058 41.01 -16.31 -2.41
N ALA A 1059 40.06 -15.91 -3.27
CA ALA A 1059 38.64 -16.14 -3.04
C ALA A 1059 38.30 -17.64 -3.09
N LYS A 1060 37.81 -18.17 -1.97
CA LYS A 1060 37.25 -19.52 -1.92
C LYS A 1060 35.98 -19.60 -2.76
N ARG A 1061 35.77 -20.72 -3.44
CA ARG A 1061 34.53 -21.00 -4.17
C ARG A 1061 33.48 -21.56 -3.23
N ASP A 1062 32.24 -21.17 -3.48
CA ASP A 1062 31.07 -21.71 -2.84
C ASP A 1062 30.89 -23.18 -3.28
N PRO A 1063 30.73 -24.13 -2.34
CA PRO A 1063 30.64 -25.54 -2.67
C PRO A 1063 29.35 -25.92 -3.41
N ASN A 1064 28.27 -25.14 -3.27
CA ASN A 1064 26.97 -25.45 -3.87
C ASN A 1064 26.79 -24.78 -5.24
N THR A 1065 27.28 -23.56 -5.38
CA THR A 1065 27.13 -22.76 -6.61
C THR A 1065 28.38 -22.72 -7.48
N GLY A 1066 29.55 -23.11 -6.95
CA GLY A 1066 30.84 -23.03 -7.65
C GLY A 1066 31.38 -21.61 -7.84
N LEU A 1067 30.65 -20.58 -7.38
CA LEU A 1067 30.98 -19.18 -7.57
C LEU A 1067 31.95 -18.67 -6.49
N PRO A 1068 32.84 -17.69 -6.78
CA PRO A 1068 33.73 -17.11 -5.76
C PRO A 1068 32.95 -16.37 -4.67
N ARG A 1069 33.30 -16.62 -3.39
CA ARG A 1069 32.72 -15.92 -2.23
C ARG A 1069 33.52 -14.66 -1.88
N LYS A 1070 32.81 -13.61 -1.46
CA LYS A 1070 33.45 -12.40 -0.93
C LYS A 1070 33.97 -12.62 0.48
N MET A 1071 35.07 -11.96 0.79
CA MET A 1071 35.76 -11.95 2.07
C MET A 1071 35.75 -10.53 2.65
N SER A 1072 35.70 -10.42 3.97
CA SER A 1072 35.80 -9.15 4.69
C SER A 1072 37.25 -8.79 4.99
N PHE A 1073 37.64 -7.56 4.69
CA PHE A 1073 38.95 -6.99 5.00
C PHE A 1073 38.80 -5.75 5.88
N GLY A 1074 39.67 -5.60 6.88
CA GLY A 1074 39.65 -4.47 7.80
C GLY A 1074 40.23 -3.17 7.21
N PRO A 1075 40.36 -2.11 8.04
CA PRO A 1075 40.82 -0.78 7.59
C PRO A 1075 42.21 -0.76 6.95
N TRP A 1076 43.09 -1.72 7.29
CA TRP A 1076 44.44 -1.86 6.71
C TRP A 1076 44.44 -1.94 5.18
N MET A 1077 43.32 -2.40 4.59
CA MET A 1077 43.15 -2.53 3.16
C MET A 1077 43.31 -1.18 2.42
N LEU A 1078 43.02 -0.04 3.07
CA LEU A 1078 43.29 1.28 2.47
C LEU A 1078 44.79 1.53 2.22
N GLY A 1079 45.65 1.07 3.14
CA GLY A 1079 47.10 1.18 2.97
C GLY A 1079 47.59 0.29 1.83
N ALA A 1080 47.08 -0.95 1.77
CA ALA A 1080 47.40 -1.88 0.69
C ALA A 1080 46.87 -1.41 -0.67
N PHE A 1081 45.68 -0.78 -0.74
CA PHE A 1081 45.20 -0.11 -1.95
C PHE A 1081 46.11 1.05 -2.37
N GLY A 1082 46.59 1.86 -1.43
CA GLY A 1082 47.53 2.94 -1.74
C GLY A 1082 48.86 2.45 -2.32
N LEU A 1083 49.37 1.29 -1.87
CA LEU A 1083 50.55 0.66 -2.45
C LEU A 1083 50.25 0.07 -3.84
N LEU A 1084 49.17 -0.69 -3.96
CA LEU A 1084 48.78 -1.34 -5.21
C LEU A 1084 48.50 -0.32 -6.32
N ALA A 1085 47.86 0.80 -6.01
CA ALA A 1085 47.60 1.87 -6.98
C ALA A 1085 48.90 2.46 -7.60
N LYS A 1086 50.01 2.50 -6.84
CA LYS A 1086 51.31 2.96 -7.35
C LYS A 1086 51.96 1.97 -8.33
N LEU A 1087 51.56 0.70 -8.28
CA LEU A 1087 52.07 -0.36 -9.16
C LEU A 1087 51.33 -0.43 -10.51
N LYS A 1088 50.49 0.56 -10.85
CA LYS A 1088 49.78 0.64 -12.14
C LYS A 1088 50.68 0.51 -13.37
N GLY A 1089 51.96 0.86 -13.27
CA GLY A 1089 52.94 0.72 -14.36
C GLY A 1089 53.21 -0.74 -14.75
N LEU A 1090 52.89 -1.70 -13.88
CA LEU A 1090 52.98 -3.13 -14.17
C LEU A 1090 51.84 -3.61 -15.08
N ARG A 1091 50.70 -2.90 -15.13
CA ARG A 1091 49.51 -3.30 -15.89
C ARG A 1091 49.86 -3.61 -17.34
N GLY A 1092 49.51 -4.81 -17.80
CA GLY A 1092 49.74 -5.27 -19.17
C GLY A 1092 51.19 -5.66 -19.49
N THR A 1093 52.13 -5.55 -18.56
CA THR A 1093 53.51 -6.05 -18.70
C THR A 1093 53.61 -7.53 -18.33
N ALA A 1094 54.76 -8.17 -18.56
CA ALA A 1094 55.01 -9.54 -18.10
C ALA A 1094 55.02 -9.69 -16.57
N LEU A 1095 55.13 -8.59 -15.83
CA LEU A 1095 55.09 -8.56 -14.36
C LEU A 1095 53.67 -8.33 -13.81
N ASP A 1096 52.66 -8.23 -14.68
CA ASP A 1096 51.25 -8.14 -14.30
C ASP A 1096 50.70 -9.52 -13.93
N VAL A 1097 50.84 -9.90 -12.66
CA VAL A 1097 50.34 -11.19 -12.15
C VAL A 1097 48.82 -11.35 -12.29
N PHE A 1098 48.06 -10.25 -12.27
CA PHE A 1098 46.60 -10.26 -12.43
C PHE A 1098 46.20 -10.37 -13.91
N GLY A 1099 47.01 -9.81 -14.80
CA GLY A 1099 46.82 -9.81 -16.25
C GLY A 1099 46.77 -11.19 -16.91
N TYR A 1100 47.23 -12.25 -16.23
CA TYR A 1100 47.16 -13.64 -16.72
C TYR A 1100 45.79 -14.29 -16.58
N THR A 1101 44.89 -13.73 -15.76
CA THR A 1101 43.52 -14.23 -15.61
C THR A 1101 42.72 -14.09 -16.90
N GLN A 1102 41.73 -14.98 -17.11
CA GLN A 1102 40.88 -14.92 -18.30
C GLN A 1102 40.06 -13.63 -18.37
N GLU A 1103 39.61 -13.10 -17.22
CA GLU A 1103 38.87 -11.83 -17.15
C GLU A 1103 39.69 -10.67 -17.72
N ARG A 1104 40.96 -10.52 -17.30
CA ARG A 1104 41.85 -9.45 -17.78
C ARG A 1104 42.28 -9.62 -19.24
N LYS A 1105 42.41 -10.87 -19.72
CA LYS A 1105 42.65 -11.13 -21.16
C LYS A 1105 41.46 -10.70 -22.00
N THR A 1106 40.25 -11.03 -21.55
CA THR A 1106 38.99 -10.64 -22.23
C THR A 1106 38.83 -9.13 -22.26
N GLU A 1107 39.06 -8.40 -21.15
CA GLU A 1107 38.97 -6.93 -21.14
C GLU A 1107 39.94 -6.25 -22.10
N ARG A 1108 41.19 -6.73 -22.17
CA ARG A 1108 42.17 -6.21 -23.15
C ARG A 1108 41.76 -6.49 -24.58
N ARG A 1109 41.20 -7.68 -24.84
CA ARG A 1109 40.66 -8.05 -26.15
C ARG A 1109 39.48 -7.16 -26.55
N LEU A 1110 38.57 -6.86 -25.62
CA LEU A 1110 37.40 -6.03 -25.91
C LEU A 1110 37.77 -4.62 -26.41
N ILE A 1111 38.89 -4.06 -25.97
CA ILE A 1111 39.38 -2.78 -26.50
C ILE A 1111 39.74 -2.91 -27.98
N ALA A 1112 40.49 -3.95 -28.34
CA ALA A 1112 40.89 -4.19 -29.74
C ALA A 1112 39.70 -4.57 -30.63
N ASP A 1113 38.78 -5.40 -30.12
CA ASP A 1113 37.54 -5.75 -30.81
C ASP A 1113 36.69 -4.49 -31.07
N TYR A 1114 36.60 -3.58 -30.09
CA TYR A 1114 35.85 -2.34 -30.23
C TYR A 1114 36.51 -1.33 -31.19
N GLU A 1115 37.84 -1.22 -31.20
CA GLU A 1115 38.56 -0.42 -32.20
C GLU A 1115 38.33 -0.94 -33.63
N THR A 1116 38.27 -2.27 -33.78
CA THR A 1116 37.94 -2.93 -35.06
C THR A 1116 36.50 -2.65 -35.47
N LEU A 1117 35.55 -2.76 -34.53
CA LEU A 1117 34.15 -2.42 -34.75
C LEU A 1117 33.98 -0.95 -35.14
N ALA A 1118 34.66 -0.03 -34.45
CA ALA A 1118 34.64 1.39 -34.77
C ALA A 1118 35.15 1.64 -36.20
N ALA A 1119 36.22 0.97 -36.63
CA ALA A 1119 36.71 1.06 -38.00
C ALA A 1119 35.68 0.54 -39.03
N GLU A 1120 35.00 -0.58 -38.74
CA GLU A 1120 33.93 -1.10 -39.61
C GLU A 1120 32.73 -0.15 -39.68
N ILE A 1121 32.30 0.41 -38.56
CA ILE A 1121 31.25 1.44 -38.48
C ILE A 1121 31.63 2.64 -39.35
N LEU A 1122 32.85 3.18 -39.22
CA LEU A 1122 33.31 4.33 -40.00
C LEU A 1122 33.40 4.05 -41.50
N GLY A 1123 33.63 2.79 -41.89
CA GLY A 1123 33.63 2.34 -43.28
C GLY A 1123 32.24 2.28 -43.92
N LYS A 1124 31.18 2.10 -43.11
CA LYS A 1124 29.79 1.93 -43.57
C LYS A 1124 28.83 3.03 -43.15
N LEU A 1125 29.30 4.03 -42.40
CA LEU A 1125 28.48 5.12 -41.88
C LEU A 1125 27.79 5.87 -43.02
N SER A 1126 26.46 6.00 -42.92
CA SER A 1126 25.62 6.79 -43.80
C SER A 1126 24.54 7.53 -42.98
N PRO A 1127 23.85 8.53 -43.55
CA PRO A 1127 22.72 9.19 -42.89
C PRO A 1127 21.62 8.22 -42.45
N GLN A 1128 21.34 7.18 -43.24
CA GLN A 1128 20.24 6.24 -43.02
C GLN A 1128 20.54 5.24 -41.89
N ASN A 1129 21.80 4.84 -41.71
CA ASN A 1129 22.19 3.84 -40.71
C ASN A 1129 22.86 4.43 -39.45
N HIS A 1130 22.87 5.76 -39.31
CA HIS A 1130 23.53 6.46 -38.20
C HIS A 1130 23.03 5.97 -36.83
N ALA A 1131 21.71 5.85 -36.63
CA ALA A 1131 21.13 5.34 -35.39
C ALA A 1131 21.57 3.90 -35.07
N LEU A 1132 21.72 3.05 -36.09
CA LEU A 1132 22.24 1.68 -35.94
C LEU A 1132 23.72 1.69 -35.55
N CYS A 1133 24.52 2.57 -36.14
CA CYS A 1133 25.92 2.75 -35.79
C CYS A 1133 26.09 3.24 -34.35
N VAL A 1134 25.25 4.18 -33.90
CA VAL A 1134 25.21 4.64 -32.50
C VAL A 1134 24.84 3.49 -31.56
N ALA A 1135 23.82 2.70 -31.89
CA ALA A 1135 23.41 1.54 -31.10
C ALA A 1135 24.53 0.48 -30.99
N LEU A 1136 25.25 0.21 -32.08
CA LEU A 1136 26.43 -0.67 -32.09
C LEU A 1136 27.55 -0.14 -31.21
N ALA A 1137 27.88 1.15 -31.32
CA ALA A 1137 28.87 1.80 -30.48
C ALA A 1137 28.45 1.81 -28.98
N ALA A 1138 27.15 1.73 -28.70
CA ALA A 1138 26.61 1.71 -27.35
C ALA A 1138 26.59 0.34 -26.66
N ILE A 1139 26.84 -0.77 -27.39
CA ILE A 1139 26.84 -2.13 -26.83
C ILE A 1139 27.67 -2.30 -25.54
N PRO A 1140 28.89 -1.71 -25.41
CA PRO A 1140 29.67 -1.87 -24.19
C PRO A 1140 28.98 -1.34 -22.93
N GLU A 1141 27.95 -0.50 -23.06
CA GLU A 1141 27.11 -0.10 -21.94
C GLU A 1141 26.56 -1.29 -21.15
N LYS A 1142 26.17 -2.35 -21.87
CA LYS A 1142 25.55 -3.55 -21.31
C LYS A 1142 26.55 -4.45 -20.59
N ILE A 1143 27.84 -4.29 -20.85
CA ILE A 1143 28.92 -5.05 -20.20
C ILE A 1143 29.20 -4.43 -18.82
N ARG A 1144 28.46 -4.86 -17.80
CA ARG A 1144 28.53 -4.33 -16.43
C ARG A 1144 28.82 -5.43 -15.40
N GLY A 1145 29.48 -5.06 -14.30
CA GLY A 1145 29.69 -5.94 -13.15
C GLY A 1145 31.11 -6.49 -13.08
N PHE A 1146 31.29 -7.55 -12.30
CA PHE A 1146 32.60 -8.16 -12.00
C PHE A 1146 32.50 -9.69 -12.09
N GLY A 1147 33.58 -10.37 -12.46
CA GLY A 1147 33.65 -11.83 -12.55
C GLY A 1147 32.46 -12.44 -13.31
N HIS A 1148 31.83 -13.45 -12.71
CA HIS A 1148 30.70 -14.16 -13.32
C HIS A 1148 29.49 -13.27 -13.70
N VAL A 1149 29.27 -12.16 -12.98
CA VAL A 1149 28.20 -11.20 -13.33
C VAL A 1149 28.54 -10.49 -14.64
N LYS A 1150 29.80 -10.10 -14.81
CA LYS A 1150 30.29 -9.47 -16.04
C LYS A 1150 30.28 -10.44 -17.21
N GLU A 1151 30.70 -11.68 -17.00
CA GLU A 1151 30.68 -12.74 -18.02
C GLU A 1151 29.27 -12.96 -18.58
N ARG A 1152 28.26 -13.05 -17.71
CA ARG A 1152 26.85 -13.18 -18.12
C ARG A 1152 26.39 -12.00 -18.96
N HIS A 1153 26.69 -10.78 -18.53
CA HIS A 1153 26.33 -9.57 -19.28
C HIS A 1153 27.11 -9.44 -20.60
N LEU A 1154 28.37 -9.87 -20.62
CA LEU A 1154 29.19 -9.90 -21.83
C LEU A 1154 28.61 -10.85 -22.88
N ALA A 1155 28.19 -12.05 -22.47
CA ALA A 1155 27.57 -13.01 -23.37
C ALA A 1155 26.29 -12.44 -24.01
N ALA A 1156 25.42 -11.82 -23.20
CA ALA A 1156 24.22 -11.16 -23.70
C ALA A 1156 24.54 -9.99 -24.65
N ALA A 1157 25.51 -9.14 -24.29
CA ALA A 1157 25.93 -8.01 -25.11
C ALA A 1157 26.52 -8.45 -26.46
N LYS A 1158 27.32 -9.52 -26.48
CA LYS A 1158 27.90 -10.06 -27.72
C LYS A 1158 26.88 -10.72 -28.64
N ALA A 1159 25.83 -11.33 -28.09
CA ALA A 1159 24.72 -11.84 -28.89
C ALA A 1159 23.99 -10.69 -29.63
N GLU A 1160 23.72 -9.59 -28.93
CA GLU A 1160 23.10 -8.40 -29.52
C GLU A 1160 24.03 -7.67 -30.51
N GLU A 1161 25.32 -7.56 -30.19
CA GLU A 1161 26.34 -7.03 -31.10
C GLU A 1161 26.33 -7.75 -32.44
N ALA A 1162 26.29 -9.09 -32.42
CA ALA A 1162 26.24 -9.91 -33.62
C ALA A 1162 24.98 -9.68 -34.45
N GLU A 1163 23.83 -9.47 -33.80
CA GLU A 1163 22.56 -9.16 -34.47
C GLU A 1163 22.61 -7.79 -35.16
N LEU A 1164 23.00 -6.75 -34.44
CA LEU A 1164 23.09 -5.39 -34.98
C LEU A 1164 24.15 -5.30 -36.10
N LEU A 1165 25.27 -6.01 -35.95
CA LEU A 1165 26.34 -6.03 -36.94
C LEU A 1165 25.90 -6.75 -38.22
N LYS A 1166 25.11 -7.82 -38.08
CA LYS A 1166 24.48 -8.48 -39.23
C LYS A 1166 23.56 -7.52 -39.99
N ARG A 1167 22.70 -6.76 -39.29
CA ARG A 1167 21.83 -5.75 -39.92
C ARG A 1167 22.62 -4.67 -40.66
N LEU A 1168 23.73 -4.20 -40.08
CA LEU A 1168 24.62 -3.21 -40.72
C LEU A 1168 25.29 -3.78 -41.98
N ARG A 1169 25.57 -5.10 -42.00
CA ARG A 1169 26.17 -5.80 -43.15
C ARG A 1169 25.16 -6.09 -44.25
N ASP A 1170 23.92 -6.39 -43.90
CA ASP A 1170 22.85 -6.79 -44.82
C ASP A 1170 22.13 -5.58 -45.46
N GLY A 1171 22.38 -4.35 -44.97
CA GLY A 1171 21.82 -3.12 -45.54
C GLY A 1171 20.31 -2.95 -45.31
N SER A 1172 19.73 -3.64 -44.32
CA SER A 1172 18.30 -3.61 -44.05
C SER A 1172 17.88 -2.31 -43.34
N ASP A 1173 17.09 -1.48 -44.02
CA ASP A 1173 16.53 -0.19 -43.58
C ASP A 1173 15.34 -0.30 -42.60
N ALA A 1174 15.25 -1.40 -41.83
CA ALA A 1174 14.17 -1.55 -40.85
C ALA A 1174 14.41 -0.58 -39.68
N ALA A 1175 13.62 0.49 -39.64
CA ALA A 1175 13.63 1.54 -38.62
C ALA A 1175 13.82 0.95 -37.22
N LEU A 1176 14.95 1.30 -36.58
CA LEU A 1176 15.15 1.10 -35.15
C LEU A 1176 14.07 1.90 -34.41
N ALA A 1177 13.11 1.21 -33.79
CA ALA A 1177 12.52 1.73 -32.58
C ALA A 1177 13.66 1.83 -31.56
N MET A 1178 14.19 3.04 -31.35
CA MET A 1178 15.24 3.27 -30.34
C MET A 1178 14.80 2.70 -28.98
N PRO A 1179 15.72 2.17 -28.16
CA PRO A 1179 15.43 1.92 -26.77
C PRO A 1179 14.95 3.24 -26.13
N ARG A 1180 13.79 3.22 -25.47
CA ARG A 1180 13.08 4.36 -24.84
C ARG A 1180 13.86 5.11 -23.73
N ALA A 1181 15.19 5.01 -23.67
CA ALA A 1181 16.01 5.52 -22.58
C ALA A 1181 16.61 6.93 -22.83
N ALA A 1182 16.29 7.58 -23.96
CA ALA A 1182 16.82 8.90 -24.32
C ALA A 1182 15.72 9.97 -24.59
N GLU A 1183 14.52 9.80 -24.04
CA GLU A 1183 13.50 10.87 -23.92
C GLU A 1183 13.09 11.10 -22.46
#